data_AF-M8C3H7-F1
#
_entry.id   AF-M8C3H7-F1
#
_cell.length_a   1.000
_cell.length_b   1.000
_cell.length_c   1.000
_cell.angle_alpha   90.00
_cell.angle_beta   90.00
_cell.angle_gamma   90.00
#
_symmetry.space_group_name_H-M   'P 1'
#
loop_
_entity.id
_entity.type
_entity.pdbx_description
1 polymer ?
#
loop_
_entity_poly.entity_id
_entity_poly.type
_entity_poly.pdbx_seq_one_letter_code
_entity_poly.pdbx_strand_id
1 'polypeptide(L)'
;MKIISWNCRGLGNGPAVRSLLELGRVEVPDVLFLCETRLTEKKLGRFRWSLGLANMVAWKDESSGRGVALFWRRGLDVSLRSYGRRHVDVDIVREDGMIWRLTGVYGESAMERKKETWKLMRILKQQHQNGRPWLCLGDFNEVLTSSEKLGGADRPQHYLDDFRQALDACELRDIGFEGDMYTWRNHSRELRTYICERLDRATANNEWCGAFPNHIVVNGEPRHSDHRPVVVHLDGKDRSWKRSDCSFRFEARWLREEGCEEIIRNAWDKSSVEGGRNVRSGLQSVARDMTPAMGKEKTHINIVVIGHVDSGKSTTTGHLIYKLGGIDKRVIERFEKEAAEMNKRSFKYAWVLDKLKAERERGITIDIALWKFETTKYYCTVIDAPGHRDFIKNMITGTSQADCAVLIIDSTTGGFEAGISKDGQTREHALLAFTLGVKQMICCCNKMDATTPKYSKARYEEIVKEVSSYLKKVGYNPDKVPFVPISGFEGDNMIERSTNLDWYKAPTLLEALDQINEPKRPSDKPLRLPLQDVYKIGGIGTVPVGRVETGVIKPGMVVTFGPTGLTTEVKSVEMHHESLLEALPGDNVGFNVKNVAVKDLKRGFVASNSKDDPAKEAANFTSQVIIMNHPGQIGNGYAPVLDCHTSHIAVKFAELVTKIDRRSGKELEALPKFLKNGDAGIVKMIPTKPMVVETFATYPPLGRFAVRDMRQTVAVGVIKGVEKKDPTGAKVTKAAIKKK
;
A
#
# COMPACT_ATOMS: atom_id res chain seq x y z
N MET A 1 13.55 28.50 13.80
CA MET A 1 14.82 28.00 14.35
C MET A 1 15.31 26.83 13.50
N LYS A 2 16.62 26.75 13.22
CA LYS A 2 17.29 25.64 12.55
C LYS A 2 18.34 25.00 13.46
N ILE A 3 18.27 23.68 13.60
CA ILE A 3 19.20 22.87 14.40
C ILE A 3 19.90 21.90 13.46
N ILE A 4 21.22 21.85 13.49
CA ILE A 4 22.00 20.97 12.62
C ILE A 4 22.83 20.00 13.46
N SER A 5 22.85 18.73 13.08
CA SER A 5 23.82 17.75 13.55
C SER A 5 24.67 17.26 12.40
N TRP A 6 25.99 17.21 12.57
CA TRP A 6 26.88 16.67 11.56
C TRP A 6 28.10 15.97 12.14
N ASN A 7 28.29 14.70 11.79
CA ASN A 7 29.56 14.02 11.97
C ASN A 7 30.54 14.47 10.88
N CYS A 8 31.52 15.29 11.26
CA CYS A 8 32.40 15.98 10.33
C CYS A 8 33.70 15.21 10.00
N ARG A 9 33.91 14.02 10.59
CA ARG A 9 35.14 13.20 10.42
C ARG A 9 36.46 13.94 10.63
N GLY A 10 36.46 14.96 11.49
CA GLY A 10 37.63 15.73 11.86
C GLY A 10 37.77 17.02 11.06
N LEU A 11 37.96 18.12 11.78
CA LEU A 11 38.12 19.47 11.20
C LEU A 11 39.59 19.91 11.10
N GLY A 12 40.51 18.94 11.04
CA GLY A 12 41.95 19.19 10.98
C GLY A 12 42.47 19.60 9.60
N ASN A 13 41.65 19.47 8.54
CA ASN A 13 42.05 19.70 7.17
C ASN A 13 41.23 20.83 6.50
N GLY A 14 41.82 21.47 5.48
CA GLY A 14 41.19 22.60 4.78
C GLY A 14 39.84 22.28 4.10
N PRO A 15 39.68 21.14 3.40
CA PRO A 15 38.39 20.74 2.81
C PRO A 15 37.24 20.57 3.82
N ALA A 16 37.49 19.94 4.97
CA ALA A 16 36.51 19.77 6.04
C ALA A 16 36.07 21.12 6.59
N VAL A 17 37.03 22.02 6.83
CA VAL A 17 36.76 23.38 7.30
C VAL A 17 35.93 24.17 6.26
N ARG A 18 36.29 24.11 4.98
CA ARG A 18 35.51 24.78 3.91
C ARG A 18 34.07 24.26 3.85
N SER A 19 33.90 22.94 3.96
CA SER A 19 32.57 22.31 3.98
C SER A 19 31.74 22.77 5.17
N LEU A 20 32.36 22.90 6.36
CA LEU A 20 31.70 23.40 7.56
C LEU A 20 31.28 24.87 7.41
N LEU A 21 32.17 25.72 6.90
CA LEU A 21 31.87 27.14 6.69
C LEU A 21 30.79 27.33 5.61
N GLU A 22 30.80 26.54 4.55
CA GLU A 22 29.76 26.54 3.54
C GLU A 22 28.42 26.07 4.12
N LEU A 23 28.40 24.99 4.92
CA LEU A 23 27.19 24.55 5.64
C LEU A 23 26.64 25.67 6.53
N GLY A 24 27.50 26.35 7.29
CA GLY A 24 27.10 27.49 8.11
C GLY A 24 26.54 28.66 7.30
N ARG A 25 27.09 28.93 6.11
CA ARG A 25 26.61 30.01 5.21
C ARG A 25 25.30 29.67 4.52
N VAL A 26 25.14 28.44 4.05
CA VAL A 26 23.95 27.99 3.32
C VAL A 26 22.78 27.79 4.27
N GLU A 27 23.00 27.07 5.36
CA GLU A 27 21.91 26.72 6.26
C GLU A 27 21.63 27.79 7.31
N VAL A 28 22.63 28.58 7.70
CA VAL A 28 22.50 29.60 8.75
C VAL A 28 21.89 29.01 10.03
N PRO A 29 22.58 28.05 10.70
CA PRO A 29 22.04 27.38 11.87
C PRO A 29 21.84 28.34 13.05
N ASP A 30 20.80 28.12 13.85
CA ASP A 30 20.67 28.73 15.17
C ASP A 30 21.41 27.88 16.22
N VAL A 31 21.42 26.56 16.03
CA VAL A 31 22.14 25.57 16.85
C VAL A 31 22.86 24.57 15.95
N LEU A 32 24.12 24.28 16.24
CA LEU A 32 24.96 23.37 15.47
C LEU A 32 25.69 22.39 16.40
N PHE A 33 25.39 21.10 16.27
CA PHE A 33 26.05 20.01 16.94
C PHE A 33 27.01 19.29 16.00
N LEU A 34 28.27 19.13 16.40
CA LEU A 34 29.32 18.50 15.62
C LEU A 34 29.88 17.28 16.35
N CYS A 35 29.99 16.16 15.62
CA CYS A 35 30.62 14.93 16.07
C CYS A 35 31.98 14.72 15.39
N GLU A 36 32.87 13.98 16.05
CA GLU A 36 34.24 13.69 15.61
C GLU A 36 35.06 14.93 15.22
N THR A 37 34.99 16.02 16.00
CA THR A 37 35.65 17.29 15.63
C THR A 37 37.17 17.20 15.47
N ARG A 38 37.84 16.33 16.23
CA ARG A 38 39.31 16.13 16.26
C ARG A 38 40.14 17.39 16.51
N LEU A 39 39.53 18.41 17.11
CA LEU A 39 40.17 19.69 17.44
C LEU A 39 40.04 19.99 18.93
N THR A 40 40.99 20.77 19.44
CA THR A 40 40.89 21.32 20.80
C THR A 40 39.84 22.42 20.86
N GLU A 41 39.28 22.65 22.04
CA GLU A 41 38.29 23.71 22.27
C GLU A 41 38.79 25.08 21.80
N LYS A 42 40.06 25.42 22.07
CA LYS A 42 40.69 26.67 21.60
C LYS A 42 40.69 26.80 20.07
N LYS A 43 40.88 25.71 19.33
CA LYS A 43 40.85 25.72 17.86
C LYS A 43 39.40 25.79 17.35
N LEU A 44 38.47 25.06 17.99
CA LEU A 44 37.04 25.10 17.65
C LEU A 44 36.43 26.48 17.87
N GLY A 45 36.84 27.18 18.93
CA GLY A 45 36.38 28.53 19.24
C GLY A 45 36.63 29.54 18.12
N ARG A 46 37.62 29.31 17.23
CA ARG A 46 37.87 30.18 16.07
C ARG A 46 36.75 30.11 15.03
N PHE A 47 36.00 29.01 14.96
CA PHE A 47 34.90 28.84 14.03
C PHE A 47 33.61 29.54 14.48
N ARG A 48 33.48 29.88 15.77
CA ARG A 48 32.29 30.59 16.33
C ARG A 48 31.91 31.78 15.46
N TRP A 49 32.82 32.73 15.32
CA TRP A 49 32.62 33.95 14.54
C TRP A 49 32.39 33.69 13.05
N SER A 50 33.11 32.71 12.48
CA SER A 50 33.02 32.40 11.05
C SER A 50 31.71 31.70 10.67
N LEU A 51 31.04 31.05 11.63
CA LEU A 51 29.75 30.40 11.48
C LEU A 51 28.57 31.28 11.91
N GLY A 52 28.82 32.51 12.37
CA GLY A 52 27.79 33.39 12.91
C GLY A 52 27.21 32.93 14.26
N LEU A 53 27.89 32.00 14.95
CA LEU A 53 27.46 31.43 16.22
C LEU A 53 28.27 32.07 17.35
N ALA A 54 27.58 32.58 18.37
CA ALA A 54 28.24 33.35 19.42
C ALA A 54 28.78 32.46 20.52
N ASN A 55 28.14 31.33 20.83
CA ASN A 55 28.43 30.52 22.01
C ASN A 55 28.80 29.08 21.63
N MET A 56 29.51 28.39 22.54
CA MET A 56 29.99 27.02 22.30
C MET A 56 30.23 26.28 23.63
N VAL A 57 29.96 24.97 23.63
CA VAL A 57 30.50 23.99 24.58
C VAL A 57 31.14 22.86 23.78
N ALA A 58 32.30 22.37 24.22
CA ALA A 58 32.97 21.27 23.57
C ALA A 58 33.53 20.28 24.59
N TRP A 59 33.57 19.02 24.19
CA TRP A 59 34.28 17.97 24.92
C TRP A 59 35.24 17.27 23.96
N LYS A 60 36.45 16.97 24.45
CA LYS A 60 37.46 16.24 23.68
C LYS A 60 38.10 15.16 24.54
N ASP A 61 38.26 13.97 23.98
CA ASP A 61 39.09 12.91 24.52
C ASP A 61 40.56 13.19 24.17
N GLU A 62 41.42 13.34 25.17
CA GLU A 62 42.86 13.55 24.97
C GLU A 62 43.54 12.32 24.36
N SER A 63 43.01 11.11 24.60
CA SER A 63 43.62 9.84 24.17
C SER A 63 43.24 9.44 22.74
N SER A 64 41.96 9.58 22.36
CA SER A 64 41.45 9.14 21.05
C SER A 64 41.33 10.28 20.03
N GLY A 65 41.48 11.52 20.47
CA GLY A 65 41.28 12.71 19.66
C GLY A 65 39.82 12.93 19.25
N ARG A 66 38.87 12.05 19.59
CA ARG A 66 37.44 12.23 19.30
C ARG A 66 36.86 13.35 20.17
N GLY A 67 35.89 14.09 19.65
CA GLY A 67 35.26 15.17 20.38
C GLY A 67 33.91 15.55 19.80
N VAL A 68 33.06 16.07 20.68
CA VAL A 68 31.73 16.61 20.34
C VAL A 68 31.70 18.09 20.70
N ALA A 69 30.98 18.89 19.93
CA ALA A 69 30.81 20.31 20.22
C ALA A 69 29.41 20.78 19.85
N LEU A 70 28.84 21.64 20.68
CA LEU A 70 27.58 22.32 20.42
C LEU A 70 27.84 23.82 20.34
N PHE A 71 27.36 24.45 19.29
CA PHE A 71 27.44 25.88 19.04
C PHE A 71 26.02 26.44 18.94
N TRP A 72 25.82 27.69 19.37
CA TRP A 72 24.54 28.37 19.22
C TRP A 72 24.68 29.87 19.01
N ARG A 73 23.66 30.47 18.38
CA ARG A 73 23.62 31.89 18.07
C ARG A 73 23.54 32.77 19.31
N ARG A 74 23.85 34.06 19.15
CA ARG A 74 23.61 35.07 20.19
C ARG A 74 22.11 35.26 20.40
N GLY A 75 21.69 35.44 21.65
CA GLY A 75 20.28 35.66 21.99
C GLY A 75 19.45 34.39 22.17
N LEU A 76 20.02 33.20 21.96
CA LEU A 76 19.41 31.96 22.42
C LEU A 76 19.77 31.72 23.89
N ASP A 77 18.76 31.56 24.75
CA ASP A 77 18.97 31.17 26.14
C ASP A 77 19.13 29.64 26.22
N VAL A 78 20.34 29.22 26.56
CA VAL A 78 20.76 27.82 26.58
C VAL A 78 21.44 27.54 27.92
N SER A 79 20.84 26.64 28.70
CA SER A 79 21.36 26.19 29.98
C SER A 79 21.97 24.78 29.84
N LEU A 80 23.27 24.65 30.09
CA LEU A 80 23.98 23.39 30.00
C LEU A 80 23.61 22.46 31.18
N ARG A 81 23.18 21.23 30.88
CA ARG A 81 22.84 20.23 31.91
C ARG A 81 23.97 19.24 32.13
N SER A 82 24.41 18.59 31.06
CA SER A 82 25.50 17.61 31.10
C SER A 82 26.14 17.47 29.73
N TYR A 83 27.42 17.11 29.69
CA TYR A 83 28.12 16.87 28.45
C TYR A 83 29.29 15.93 28.71
N GLY A 84 29.74 15.23 27.68
CA GLY A 84 30.83 14.29 27.79
C GLY A 84 31.16 13.67 26.45
N ARG A 85 31.76 12.47 26.50
CA ARG A 85 32.23 11.76 25.32
C ARG A 85 31.16 11.49 24.26
N ARG A 86 29.94 11.20 24.70
CA ARG A 86 28.88 10.63 23.85
C ARG A 86 27.69 11.57 23.70
N HIS A 87 27.68 12.71 24.39
CA HIS A 87 26.54 13.61 24.36
C HIS A 87 26.87 15.05 24.78
N VAL A 88 26.03 15.97 24.34
CA VAL A 88 25.89 17.31 24.91
C VAL A 88 24.40 17.54 25.14
N ASP A 89 24.01 17.85 26.36
CA ASP A 89 22.62 17.97 26.79
C ASP A 89 22.37 19.35 27.42
N VAL A 90 21.39 20.06 26.86
CA VAL A 90 21.06 21.44 27.20
C VAL A 90 19.55 21.64 27.29
N ASP A 91 19.12 22.57 28.13
CA ASP A 91 17.78 23.15 28.08
C ASP A 91 17.83 24.44 27.25
N ILE A 92 16.86 24.63 26.36
CA ILE A 92 16.70 25.83 25.54
C ILE A 92 15.40 26.53 25.95
N VAL A 93 15.50 27.82 26.24
CA VAL A 93 14.34 28.68 26.54
C VAL A 93 13.95 29.45 25.28
N ARG A 94 12.70 29.31 24.86
CA ARG A 94 12.11 30.05 23.74
C ARG A 94 11.61 31.42 24.20
N GLU A 95 11.47 32.34 23.26
CA GLU A 95 11.00 33.72 23.51
C GLU A 95 9.61 33.78 24.19
N ASP A 96 8.77 32.76 24.01
CA ASP A 96 7.45 32.62 24.67
C ASP A 96 7.51 32.05 26.10
N GLY A 97 8.72 31.82 26.64
CA GLY A 97 8.96 31.26 27.97
C GLY A 97 8.93 29.72 28.01
N MET A 98 8.72 29.04 26.88
CA MET A 98 8.73 27.58 26.81
C MET A 98 10.15 27.03 26.95
N ILE A 99 10.35 26.11 27.90
CA ILE A 99 11.63 25.41 28.10
C ILE A 99 11.53 24.00 27.48
N TRP A 100 12.48 23.66 26.62
CA TRP A 100 12.58 22.33 26.03
C TRP A 100 14.03 21.83 25.99
N ARG A 101 14.19 20.51 25.96
CA ARG A 101 15.50 19.86 26.08
C ARG A 101 16.05 19.47 24.71
N LEU A 102 17.33 19.75 24.49
CA LEU A 102 18.08 19.32 23.31
C LEU A 102 19.27 18.46 23.72
N THR A 103 19.37 17.26 23.16
CA THR A 103 20.51 16.37 23.37
C THR A 103 21.17 16.03 22.03
N GLY A 104 22.41 16.47 21.84
CA GLY A 104 23.28 15.97 20.78
C GLY A 104 23.88 14.63 21.17
N VAL A 105 23.76 13.59 20.34
CA VAL A 105 24.25 12.23 20.63
C VAL A 105 25.37 11.82 19.66
N TYR A 106 26.41 11.19 20.20
CA TYR A 106 27.47 10.52 19.44
C TYR A 106 27.68 9.11 20.00
N GLY A 107 27.10 8.12 19.31
CA GLY A 107 27.14 6.72 19.70
C GLY A 107 28.50 6.07 19.44
N GLU A 108 28.81 5.02 20.19
CA GLU A 108 30.05 4.26 20.00
C GLU A 108 29.96 3.35 18.76
N SER A 109 30.99 3.38 17.91
CA SER A 109 31.05 2.53 16.71
C SER A 109 31.31 1.05 17.01
N ALA A 110 31.95 0.75 18.15
CA ALA A 110 32.29 -0.61 18.56
C ALA A 110 31.08 -1.32 19.19
N MET A 111 30.74 -2.51 18.68
CA MET A 111 29.52 -3.25 19.08
C MET A 111 29.41 -3.45 20.60
N GLU A 112 30.49 -3.83 21.27
CA GLU A 112 30.50 -4.06 22.73
C GLU A 112 30.21 -2.79 23.55
N ARG A 113 30.51 -1.61 23.00
CA ARG A 113 30.36 -0.31 23.68
C ARG A 113 29.08 0.43 23.33
N LYS A 114 28.33 -0.02 22.32
CA LYS A 114 27.02 0.56 21.95
C LYS A 114 26.03 0.53 23.12
N LYS A 115 26.06 -0.55 23.92
CA LYS A 115 25.24 -0.70 25.13
C LYS A 115 25.43 0.42 26.15
N GLU A 116 26.63 1.02 26.20
CA GLU A 116 26.90 2.17 27.08
C GLU A 116 26.19 3.44 26.60
N THR A 117 26.03 3.61 25.28
CA THR A 117 25.26 4.72 24.68
C THR A 117 23.77 4.58 25.03
N TRP A 118 23.23 3.36 24.93
CA TRP A 118 21.84 3.08 25.32
C TRP A 118 21.60 3.26 26.82
N LYS A 119 22.56 2.85 27.66
CA LYS A 119 22.50 3.10 29.11
C LYS A 119 22.50 4.61 29.41
N LEU A 120 23.34 5.38 28.72
CA LEU A 120 23.39 6.83 28.87
C LEU A 120 22.05 7.48 28.52
N MET A 121 21.43 7.12 27.40
CA MET A 121 20.12 7.67 27.01
C MET A 121 19.04 7.40 28.07
N ARG A 122 19.02 6.19 28.64
CA ARG A 122 18.09 5.85 29.73
C ARG A 122 18.34 6.67 31.00
N ILE A 123 19.60 6.94 31.35
CA ILE A 123 19.94 7.85 32.46
C ILE A 123 19.46 9.27 32.17
N LEU A 124 19.64 9.76 30.94
CA LEU A 124 19.15 11.09 30.55
C LEU A 124 17.62 11.17 30.63
N LYS A 125 16.89 10.11 30.26
CA LYS A 125 15.44 9.99 30.46
C LYS A 125 15.04 10.01 31.93
N GLN A 126 15.77 9.32 32.82
CA GLN A 126 15.48 9.38 34.26
C GLN A 126 15.66 10.79 34.85
N GLN A 127 16.60 11.55 34.31
CA GLN A 127 16.82 12.96 34.67
C GLN A 127 15.84 13.92 33.96
N HIS A 128 15.03 13.40 33.03
CA HIS A 128 14.05 14.18 32.27
C HIS A 128 12.79 14.38 33.11
N GLN A 129 12.30 15.62 33.15
CA GLN A 129 11.02 15.89 33.80
C GLN A 129 9.88 15.41 32.89
N ASN A 130 9.01 14.56 33.42
CA ASN A 130 7.85 14.05 32.68
C ASN A 130 7.01 15.21 32.13
N GLY A 131 6.61 15.11 30.86
CA GLY A 131 5.83 16.13 30.17
C GLY A 131 6.62 17.28 29.55
N ARG A 132 7.96 17.32 29.65
CA ARG A 132 8.77 18.32 28.92
C ARG A 132 9.11 17.87 27.49
N PRO A 133 9.02 18.77 26.50
CA PRO A 133 9.53 18.55 25.14
C PRO A 133 11.02 18.21 25.11
N TRP A 134 11.37 17.13 24.40
CA TRP A 134 12.74 16.65 24.26
C TRP A 134 13.06 16.23 22.82
N LEU A 135 14.11 16.82 22.25
CA LEU A 135 14.71 16.44 20.97
C LEU A 135 16.12 15.87 21.19
N CYS A 136 16.35 14.69 20.61
CA CYS A 136 17.66 14.05 20.50
C CYS A 136 18.06 14.00 19.02
N LEU A 137 19.25 14.43 18.67
CA LEU A 137 19.76 14.30 17.30
C LEU A 137 21.25 14.00 17.30
N GLY A 138 21.73 13.31 16.28
CA GLY A 138 23.12 12.89 16.29
C GLY A 138 23.41 11.67 15.43
N ASP A 139 24.66 11.24 15.53
CA ASP A 139 25.14 9.98 14.99
C ASP A 139 24.95 8.90 16.05
N PHE A 140 23.95 8.03 15.87
CA PHE A 140 23.68 6.95 16.81
C PHE A 140 24.55 5.72 16.56
N ASN A 141 25.29 5.68 15.43
CA ASN A 141 26.06 4.52 14.97
C ASN A 141 25.25 3.22 14.86
N GLU A 142 23.92 3.28 14.82
CA GLU A 142 23.02 2.12 14.75
C GLU A 142 21.80 2.41 13.85
N VAL A 143 21.31 1.37 13.16
CA VAL A 143 20.14 1.45 12.28
C VAL A 143 18.89 0.90 13.00
N LEU A 144 17.71 1.41 12.67
CA LEU A 144 16.45 0.93 13.25
C LEU A 144 15.93 -0.31 12.56
N THR A 145 16.13 -0.46 11.26
CA THR A 145 15.64 -1.59 10.48
C THR A 145 16.72 -2.10 9.54
N SER A 146 16.60 -3.34 9.09
CA SER A 146 17.51 -3.89 8.08
C SER A 146 17.46 -3.11 6.76
N SER A 147 16.31 -2.51 6.43
CA SER A 147 16.14 -1.67 5.23
C SER A 147 16.96 -0.37 5.24
N GLU A 148 17.37 0.10 6.42
CA GLU A 148 18.22 1.29 6.58
C GLU A 148 19.71 1.00 6.30
N LYS A 149 20.05 -0.19 5.83
CA LYS A 149 21.39 -0.60 5.40
C LYS A 149 21.33 -1.20 3.99
N LEU A 150 22.23 -0.73 3.13
CA LEU A 150 22.45 -1.27 1.80
C LEU A 150 23.91 -1.72 1.68
N GLY A 151 24.12 -2.97 1.25
CA GLY A 151 25.45 -3.55 1.08
C GLY A 151 26.12 -4.04 2.38
N GLY A 152 27.13 -4.90 2.22
CA GLY A 152 27.80 -5.57 3.33
C GLY A 152 26.98 -6.71 3.94
N ALA A 153 27.45 -7.26 5.06
CA ALA A 153 26.74 -8.28 5.82
C ALA A 153 25.52 -7.69 6.55
N ASP A 154 24.45 -8.48 6.66
CA ASP A 154 23.26 -8.08 7.40
C ASP A 154 23.57 -7.80 8.86
N ARG A 155 22.93 -6.76 9.40
CA ARG A 155 23.12 -6.40 10.81
C ARG A 155 22.30 -7.36 11.69
N PRO A 156 22.90 -7.99 12.72
CA PRO A 156 22.17 -8.92 13.58
C PRO A 156 20.94 -8.27 14.23
N GLN A 157 19.81 -8.97 14.18
CA GLN A 157 18.51 -8.45 14.61
C GLN A 157 18.50 -7.93 16.05
N HIS A 158 19.22 -8.60 16.96
CA HIS A 158 19.27 -8.21 18.38
C HIS A 158 19.87 -6.82 18.60
N TYR A 159 20.79 -6.34 17.74
CA TYR A 159 21.33 -4.98 17.85
C TYR A 159 20.30 -3.92 17.43
N LEU A 160 19.49 -4.23 16.42
CA LEU A 160 18.38 -3.37 15.98
C LEU A 160 17.33 -3.26 17.09
N ASP A 161 17.01 -4.40 17.72
CA ASP A 161 16.04 -4.47 18.80
C ASP A 161 16.55 -3.75 20.06
N ASP A 162 17.83 -3.91 20.42
CA ASP A 162 18.45 -3.18 21.54
C ASP A 162 18.35 -1.66 21.36
N PHE A 163 18.55 -1.17 20.13
CA PHE A 163 18.44 0.26 19.83
C PHE A 163 17.00 0.75 19.89
N ARG A 164 16.04 0.02 19.28
CA ARG A 164 14.60 0.34 19.38
C ARG A 164 14.14 0.38 20.82
N GLN A 165 14.49 -0.64 21.61
CA GLN A 165 14.16 -0.69 23.04
C GLN A 165 14.79 0.46 23.83
N ALA A 166 15.97 0.96 23.43
CA ALA A 166 16.57 2.12 24.06
C ALA A 166 15.77 3.40 23.77
N LEU A 167 15.32 3.59 22.52
CA LEU A 167 14.47 4.72 22.13
C LEU A 167 13.09 4.65 22.79
N ASP A 168 12.46 3.48 22.78
CA ASP A 168 11.16 3.24 23.42
C ASP A 168 11.23 3.51 24.93
N ALA A 169 12.28 3.04 25.61
CA ALA A 169 12.50 3.33 27.03
C ALA A 169 12.71 4.82 27.31
N CYS A 170 13.13 5.61 26.31
CA CYS A 170 13.27 7.05 26.41
C CYS A 170 12.01 7.81 25.95
N GLU A 171 10.98 7.11 25.46
CA GLU A 171 9.80 7.68 24.78
C GLU A 171 10.18 8.59 23.60
N LEU A 172 11.29 8.27 22.93
CA LEU A 172 11.78 8.98 21.76
C LEU A 172 11.42 8.17 20.51
N ARG A 173 10.85 8.82 19.50
CA ARG A 173 10.58 8.22 18.20
C ARG A 173 11.38 8.94 17.12
N ASP A 174 11.79 8.21 16.08
CA ASP A 174 12.32 8.83 14.85
C ASP A 174 11.25 9.75 14.25
N ILE A 175 11.61 11.01 14.04
CA ILE A 175 10.68 12.03 13.54
C ILE A 175 10.69 12.16 12.01
N GLY A 176 11.31 11.20 11.31
CA GLY A 176 11.36 11.15 9.86
C GLY A 176 12.48 12.01 9.27
N PHE A 177 12.48 12.10 7.95
CA PHE A 177 13.45 12.88 7.16
C PHE A 177 12.93 13.10 5.74
N GLU A 178 13.46 14.14 5.09
CA GLU A 178 13.36 14.40 3.66
C GLU A 178 14.74 14.23 3.00
N GLY A 179 14.74 13.80 1.74
CA GLY A 179 15.96 13.59 0.96
C GLY A 179 16.49 12.16 1.02
N ASP A 180 17.80 12.01 0.90
CA ASP A 180 18.45 10.70 0.83
C ASP A 180 18.37 9.97 2.18
N MET A 181 17.89 8.74 2.19
CA MET A 181 17.75 7.92 3.39
C MET A 181 19.10 7.63 4.06
N TYR A 182 20.15 7.42 3.28
CA TYR A 182 21.42 6.96 3.83
C TYR A 182 22.28 8.16 4.24
N THR A 183 22.45 8.32 5.55
CA THR A 183 23.24 9.39 6.14
C THR A 183 24.73 9.09 6.16
N TRP A 184 25.14 7.81 6.12
CA TRP A 184 26.54 7.37 6.05
C TRP A 184 26.82 6.49 4.82
N ARG A 185 28.02 6.62 4.25
CA ARG A 185 28.50 5.81 3.11
C ARG A 185 29.97 5.47 3.25
N ASN A 186 30.35 4.23 2.96
CA ASN A 186 31.77 3.91 2.90
C ASN A 186 32.44 4.47 1.64
N HIS A 187 33.77 4.54 1.65
CA HIS A 187 34.55 5.10 0.53
C HIS A 187 34.75 4.13 -0.65
N SER A 188 34.07 2.98 -0.67
CA SER A 188 34.25 2.03 -1.77
C SER A 188 33.65 2.58 -3.07
N ARG A 189 34.38 2.42 -4.17
CA ARG A 189 33.88 2.74 -5.52
C ARG A 189 33.35 1.51 -6.25
N GLU A 190 33.49 0.33 -5.65
CA GLU A 190 33.05 -0.93 -6.21
C GLU A 190 31.68 -1.32 -5.65
N LEU A 191 30.72 -1.60 -6.54
CA LEU A 191 29.35 -1.95 -6.16
C LEU A 191 29.26 -3.13 -5.17
N ARG A 192 30.20 -4.07 -5.20
CA ARG A 192 30.21 -5.25 -4.31
C ARG A 192 30.57 -4.93 -2.86
N THR A 193 31.37 -3.90 -2.65
CA THR A 193 31.87 -3.52 -1.31
C THR A 193 31.34 -2.16 -0.88
N TYR A 194 30.51 -1.50 -1.70
CA TYR A 194 29.82 -0.26 -1.38
C TYR A 194 28.74 -0.49 -0.33
N ILE A 195 28.78 0.32 0.74
CA ILE A 195 27.88 0.21 1.89
C ILE A 195 27.30 1.59 2.19
N CYS A 196 25.98 1.66 2.36
CA CYS A 196 25.25 2.83 2.80
C CYS A 196 24.42 2.49 4.05
N GLU A 197 24.39 3.36 5.05
CA GLU A 197 23.65 3.16 6.30
C GLU A 197 22.99 4.46 6.76
N ARG A 198 21.83 4.37 7.43
CA ARG A 198 21.21 5.51 8.12
C ARG A 198 21.64 5.53 9.60
N LEU A 199 22.74 6.20 9.90
CA LEU A 199 23.32 6.26 11.25
C LEU A 199 22.94 7.56 11.97
N ASP A 200 22.96 8.68 11.26
CA ASP A 200 22.52 9.97 11.76
C ASP A 200 21.00 10.13 11.65
N ARG A 201 20.36 10.62 12.73
CA ARG A 201 18.91 10.87 12.77
C ARG A 201 18.53 11.90 13.83
N ALA A 202 17.29 12.36 13.75
CA ALA A 202 16.62 13.10 14.82
C ALA A 202 15.49 12.24 15.41
N THR A 203 15.38 12.24 16.73
CA THR A 203 14.35 11.55 17.50
C THR A 203 13.77 12.48 18.55
N ALA A 204 12.47 12.43 18.79
CA ALA A 204 11.82 13.32 19.73
C ALA A 204 10.67 12.64 20.47
N ASN A 205 10.29 13.17 21.63
CA ASN A 205 9.09 12.71 22.32
C ASN A 205 7.82 13.38 21.78
N ASN A 206 6.66 12.89 22.21
CA ASN A 206 5.37 13.38 21.74
C ASN A 206 5.13 14.85 22.10
N GLU A 207 5.62 15.29 23.27
CA GLU A 207 5.51 16.67 23.73
C GLU A 207 6.29 17.62 22.82
N TRP A 208 7.47 17.22 22.35
CA TRP A 208 8.24 18.00 21.39
C TRP A 208 7.57 18.04 20.03
N CYS A 209 7.07 16.91 19.53
CA CYS A 209 6.30 16.89 18.28
C CYS A 209 5.05 17.77 18.36
N GLY A 210 4.39 17.82 19.52
CA GLY A 210 3.22 18.68 19.76
C GLY A 210 3.58 20.17 19.85
N ALA A 211 4.74 20.51 20.40
CA ALA A 211 5.21 21.88 20.48
C ALA A 211 5.71 22.43 19.13
N PHE A 212 6.27 21.56 18.29
CA PHE A 212 6.78 21.88 16.96
C PHE A 212 6.09 21.02 15.90
N PRO A 213 4.78 21.20 15.65
CA PRO A 213 4.02 20.32 14.74
C PRO A 213 4.45 20.45 13.28
N ASN A 214 5.01 21.60 12.89
CA ASN A 214 5.47 21.89 11.53
C ASN A 214 6.99 21.70 11.37
N HIS A 215 7.59 20.83 12.17
CA HIS A 215 9.01 20.55 12.03
C HIS A 215 9.30 19.78 10.74
N ILE A 216 10.46 20.03 10.14
CA ILE A 216 10.94 19.30 8.97
C ILE A 216 12.37 18.88 9.24
N VAL A 217 12.68 17.60 9.00
CA VAL A 217 14.05 17.08 9.07
C VAL A 217 14.54 16.83 7.66
N VAL A 218 15.69 17.37 7.29
CA VAL A 218 16.29 17.21 5.96
C VAL A 218 17.67 16.59 6.11
N ASN A 219 17.92 15.50 5.37
CA ASN A 219 19.25 14.96 5.21
C ASN A 219 19.96 15.76 4.12
N GLY A 220 20.90 16.61 4.52
CA GLY A 220 21.59 17.53 3.62
C GLY A 220 22.47 16.82 2.59
N GLU A 221 23.01 17.63 1.68
CA GLU A 221 23.89 17.14 0.61
C GLU A 221 25.18 16.50 1.16
N PRO A 222 25.76 15.50 0.48
CA PRO A 222 27.06 14.96 0.83
C PRO A 222 28.10 16.08 0.81
N ARG A 223 28.98 16.08 1.80
CA ARG A 223 30.08 17.04 1.90
C ARG A 223 31.40 16.27 1.96
N HIS A 224 32.44 16.88 2.52
CA HIS A 224 33.72 16.23 2.71
C HIS A 224 33.66 14.97 3.61
N SER A 225 32.65 14.86 4.47
CA SER A 225 32.44 13.71 5.36
C SER A 225 31.72 12.56 4.64
N ASP A 226 32.01 11.33 5.05
CA ASP A 226 31.21 10.15 4.74
C ASP A 226 29.80 10.21 5.35
N HIS A 227 29.57 11.15 6.28
CA HIS A 227 28.27 11.47 6.84
C HIS A 227 27.65 12.74 6.23
N ARG A 228 26.33 12.69 6.03
CA ARG A 228 25.49 13.84 5.67
C ARG A 228 25.05 14.62 6.92
N PRO A 229 24.92 15.95 6.84
CA PRO A 229 24.34 16.73 7.92
C PRO A 229 22.83 16.48 8.03
N VAL A 230 22.32 16.35 9.26
CA VAL A 230 20.88 16.31 9.56
C VAL A 230 20.44 17.70 10.00
N VAL A 231 19.49 18.29 9.27
CA VAL A 231 19.00 19.66 9.50
C VAL A 231 17.55 19.60 9.95
N VAL A 232 17.24 20.16 11.12
CA VAL A 232 15.90 20.22 11.70
C VAL A 232 15.41 21.68 11.66
N HIS A 233 14.31 21.92 10.95
CA HIS A 233 13.62 23.20 10.86
C HIS A 233 12.42 23.21 11.80
N LEU A 234 12.29 24.21 12.68
CA LEU A 234 11.17 24.28 13.66
C LEU A 234 10.01 25.17 13.21
N ASP A 235 10.24 26.09 12.26
CA ASP A 235 9.24 27.06 11.78
C ASP A 235 8.89 26.79 10.31
N GLY A 236 8.49 25.56 9.98
CA GLY A 236 8.01 25.23 8.64
C GLY A 236 6.75 26.04 8.32
N LYS A 237 6.91 27.24 7.76
CA LYS A 237 5.81 27.89 7.03
C LYS A 237 5.47 26.98 5.87
N ASP A 238 4.17 26.67 5.79
CA ASP A 238 3.49 26.00 4.69
C ASP A 238 4.08 26.42 3.35
N ARG A 239 5.06 25.66 2.85
CA ARG A 239 5.59 25.82 1.49
C ARG A 239 4.56 25.16 0.58
N SER A 240 3.45 25.87 0.38
CA SER A 240 2.76 25.83 -0.90
C SER A 240 3.83 26.03 -1.97
N TRP A 241 3.92 25.05 -2.86
CA TRP A 241 4.93 24.97 -3.90
C TRP A 241 5.07 26.29 -4.67
N LYS A 242 6.13 27.06 -4.37
CA LYS A 242 6.82 27.81 -5.41
C LYS A 242 8.00 26.95 -5.82
N ARG A 243 7.88 26.31 -6.99
CA ARG A 243 9.00 25.69 -7.71
C ARG A 243 10.17 26.66 -7.69
N SER A 244 11.13 26.45 -6.80
CA SER A 244 12.42 27.14 -6.86
C SER A 244 13.14 26.55 -8.05
N ASP A 245 13.20 27.35 -9.12
CA ASP A 245 14.02 27.24 -10.31
C ASP A 245 14.98 26.03 -10.31
N CYS A 246 14.47 24.86 -10.71
CA CYS A 246 15.30 23.67 -10.90
C CYS A 246 16.25 23.99 -12.05
N SER A 247 17.55 24.07 -11.75
CA SER A 247 18.58 24.08 -12.80
C SER A 247 18.32 22.88 -13.72
N PHE A 248 18.03 23.16 -15.00
CA PHE A 248 17.85 22.15 -16.03
C PHE A 248 19.03 21.17 -15.99
N ARG A 249 18.77 19.90 -15.68
CA ARG A 249 19.74 18.80 -15.77
C ARG A 249 19.34 17.92 -16.94
N PHE A 250 20.27 17.74 -17.87
CA PHE A 250 20.12 16.83 -19.00
C PHE A 250 20.60 15.45 -18.56
N GLU A 251 19.69 14.47 -18.54
CA GLU A 251 20.00 13.10 -18.15
C GLU A 251 20.53 12.33 -19.37
N ALA A 252 21.67 11.67 -19.24
CA ALA A 252 22.33 10.93 -20.34
C ALA A 252 21.44 9.81 -20.93
N ARG A 253 20.38 9.39 -20.22
CA ARG A 253 19.39 8.44 -20.70
C ARG A 253 18.54 8.97 -21.86
N TRP A 254 18.32 10.29 -21.93
CA TRP A 254 17.47 10.90 -22.98
C TRP A 254 18.04 10.69 -24.38
N LEU A 255 19.36 10.58 -24.52
CA LEU A 255 20.04 10.25 -25.79
C LEU A 255 19.72 8.84 -26.31
N ARG A 256 19.11 7.98 -25.49
CA ARG A 256 18.73 6.61 -25.87
C ARG A 256 17.28 6.47 -26.29
N GLU A 257 16.48 7.54 -26.18
CA GLU A 257 15.06 7.57 -26.56
C GLU A 257 14.90 7.99 -28.03
N GLU A 258 14.09 7.25 -28.78
CA GLU A 258 13.77 7.58 -30.18
C GLU A 258 13.13 8.98 -30.29
N GLY A 259 13.65 9.80 -31.22
CA GLY A 259 13.16 11.16 -31.47
C GLY A 259 13.76 12.27 -30.59
N CYS A 260 14.55 11.94 -29.56
CA CYS A 260 15.16 12.95 -28.69
C CYS A 260 16.15 13.85 -29.46
N GLU A 261 16.97 13.27 -30.34
CA GLU A 261 17.91 14.04 -31.17
C GLU A 261 17.21 15.04 -32.09
N GLU A 262 16.08 14.66 -32.67
CA GLU A 262 15.32 15.49 -33.60
C GLU A 262 14.65 16.67 -32.87
N ILE A 263 14.15 16.42 -31.66
CA ILE A 263 13.60 17.45 -30.76
C ILE A 263 14.69 18.45 -30.34
N ILE A 264 15.89 17.97 -29.96
CA ILE A 264 17.02 18.83 -29.59
C ILE A 264 17.47 19.68 -30.78
N ARG A 265 17.58 19.07 -31.97
CA ARG A 265 17.99 19.75 -33.21
C ARG A 265 16.99 20.84 -33.59
N ASN A 266 15.70 20.54 -33.58
CA ASN A 266 14.63 21.51 -33.85
C ASN A 266 14.59 22.65 -32.83
N ALA A 267 14.92 22.39 -31.56
CA ALA A 267 15.03 23.42 -30.53
C ALA A 267 16.27 24.31 -30.74
N TRP A 268 17.37 23.72 -31.21
CA TRP A 268 18.62 24.43 -31.52
C TRP A 268 18.47 25.33 -32.74
N ASP A 269 17.83 24.82 -33.81
CA ASP A 269 17.60 25.56 -35.06
C ASP A 269 16.59 26.71 -34.86
N LYS A 270 15.54 26.50 -34.06
CA LYS A 270 14.61 27.60 -33.69
C LYS A 270 15.30 28.69 -32.86
N SER A 271 16.25 28.31 -31.99
CA SER A 271 16.96 29.27 -31.13
C SER A 271 17.98 30.14 -31.88
N SER A 272 18.44 29.70 -33.05
CA SER A 272 19.44 30.40 -33.88
C SER A 272 18.81 31.41 -34.86
N VAL A 273 17.50 31.32 -35.12
CA VAL A 273 16.77 32.24 -36.03
C VAL A 273 16.21 33.48 -35.30
N GLU A 274 15.83 33.38 -34.02
CA GLU A 274 15.19 34.48 -33.26
C GLU A 274 16.15 35.35 -32.42
N GLY A 275 17.38 35.58 -32.92
CA GLY A 275 18.30 36.62 -32.43
C GLY A 275 18.26 36.93 -30.92
N GLY A 276 18.88 36.08 -30.10
CA GLY A 276 19.24 36.46 -28.71
C GLY A 276 18.47 35.80 -27.56
N ARG A 277 17.79 34.66 -27.76
CA ARG A 277 17.36 33.81 -26.64
C ARG A 277 18.39 32.70 -26.37
N ASN A 278 18.91 32.69 -25.15
CA ASN A 278 19.92 31.74 -24.66
C ASN A 278 19.45 30.29 -24.90
N VAL A 279 20.30 29.41 -25.46
CA VAL A 279 19.96 28.00 -25.81
C VAL A 279 19.28 27.26 -24.65
N ARG A 280 19.65 27.60 -23.41
CA ARG A 280 19.03 27.13 -22.16
C ARG A 280 17.51 27.37 -22.10
N SER A 281 17.03 28.50 -22.60
CA SER A 281 15.61 28.86 -22.62
C SER A 281 14.81 28.06 -23.64
N GLY A 282 15.41 27.71 -24.78
CA GLY A 282 14.82 26.80 -25.77
C GLY A 282 14.68 25.38 -25.22
N LEU A 283 15.74 24.86 -24.60
CA LEU A 283 15.71 23.56 -23.93
C LEU A 283 14.72 23.51 -22.75
N GLN A 284 14.58 24.60 -21.99
CA GLN A 284 13.59 24.71 -20.92
C GLN A 284 12.14 24.81 -21.42
N SER A 285 11.91 25.29 -22.65
CA SER A 285 10.58 25.29 -23.27
C SER A 285 10.20 23.87 -23.69
N VAL A 286 11.12 23.14 -24.33
CA VAL A 286 10.92 21.73 -24.69
C VAL A 286 10.72 20.86 -23.46
N ALA A 287 11.54 21.06 -22.41
CA ALA A 287 11.36 20.38 -21.15
C ALA A 287 10.00 20.69 -20.51
N ARG A 288 9.53 21.94 -20.61
CA ARG A 288 8.19 22.37 -20.14
C ARG A 288 7.04 21.76 -20.92
N ASP A 289 7.22 21.49 -22.21
CA ASP A 289 6.23 20.77 -23.02
C ASP A 289 6.25 19.27 -22.74
N MET A 290 7.39 18.72 -22.29
CA MET A 290 7.50 17.34 -21.80
C MET A 290 7.04 17.14 -20.34
N THR A 291 7.03 18.19 -19.49
CA THR A 291 6.69 18.07 -18.05
C THR A 291 5.20 17.82 -17.71
N PRO A 292 4.17 18.25 -18.48
CA PRO A 292 2.77 18.06 -18.07
C PRO A 292 2.29 16.62 -18.28
N ALA A 293 3.09 15.76 -18.92
CA ALA A 293 2.74 14.37 -19.16
C ALA A 293 2.93 13.45 -17.93
N MET A 294 3.65 13.87 -16.87
CA MET A 294 4.10 12.96 -15.79
C MET A 294 3.69 13.36 -14.36
N GLY A 295 2.65 14.18 -14.20
CA GLY A 295 2.27 14.76 -12.90
C GLY A 295 0.85 14.46 -12.39
N LYS A 296 0.23 13.34 -12.78
CA LYS A 296 -0.98 12.84 -12.10
C LYS A 296 -0.56 11.73 -11.13
N GLU A 297 -0.98 11.82 -9.86
CA GLU A 297 -0.96 10.65 -8.97
C GLU A 297 -1.65 9.48 -9.71
N LYS A 298 -0.96 8.35 -9.82
CA LYS A 298 -1.49 7.18 -10.54
C LYS A 298 -2.75 6.70 -9.83
N THR A 299 -3.81 6.43 -10.58
CA THR A 299 -5.06 5.92 -10.00
C THR A 299 -4.85 4.52 -9.43
N HIS A 300 -5.42 4.21 -8.27
CA HIS A 300 -5.36 2.87 -7.68
C HIS A 300 -6.45 1.95 -8.25
N ILE A 301 -6.08 0.73 -8.66
CA ILE A 301 -6.96 -0.29 -9.23
C ILE A 301 -6.75 -1.62 -8.52
N ASN A 302 -7.85 -2.30 -8.19
CA ASN A 302 -7.83 -3.66 -7.65
C ASN A 302 -8.07 -4.68 -8.76
N ILE A 303 -7.20 -5.68 -8.86
CA ILE A 303 -7.26 -6.74 -9.87
C ILE A 303 -7.39 -8.08 -9.17
N VAL A 304 -8.39 -8.89 -9.54
CA VAL A 304 -8.49 -10.28 -9.08
C VAL A 304 -8.05 -11.26 -10.15
N VAL A 305 -7.24 -12.25 -9.78
CA VAL A 305 -6.78 -13.30 -10.69
C VAL A 305 -7.61 -14.55 -10.46
N ILE A 306 -8.33 -14.99 -11.49
CA ILE A 306 -9.31 -16.08 -11.42
C ILE A 306 -9.05 -17.11 -12.53
N GLY A 307 -9.52 -18.34 -12.34
CA GLY A 307 -9.30 -19.43 -13.30
C GLY A 307 -9.31 -20.82 -12.66
N HIS A 308 -9.34 -21.87 -13.49
CA HIS A 308 -9.39 -23.27 -13.03
C HIS A 308 -8.19 -23.67 -12.16
N VAL A 309 -8.29 -24.76 -11.40
CA VAL A 309 -7.11 -25.40 -10.78
C VAL A 309 -6.08 -25.71 -11.88
N ASP A 310 -4.80 -25.55 -11.54
CA ASP A 310 -3.65 -25.77 -12.43
C ASP A 310 -3.55 -24.87 -13.68
N SER A 311 -4.47 -23.94 -13.91
CA SER A 311 -4.34 -22.93 -14.98
C SER A 311 -3.13 -22.01 -14.83
N GLY A 312 -2.47 -22.00 -13.66
CA GLY A 312 -1.24 -21.24 -13.41
C GLY A 312 -1.44 -19.81 -12.90
N LYS A 313 -2.53 -19.54 -12.17
CA LYS A 313 -2.84 -18.23 -11.55
C LYS A 313 -1.67 -17.68 -10.72
N SER A 314 -1.32 -18.36 -9.64
CA SER A 314 -0.29 -17.91 -8.70
C SER A 314 1.10 -17.85 -9.34
N THR A 315 1.40 -18.77 -10.27
CA THR A 315 2.65 -18.74 -11.05
C THR A 315 2.74 -17.50 -11.92
N THR A 316 1.67 -17.17 -12.66
CA THR A 316 1.63 -16.00 -13.55
C THR A 316 1.74 -14.71 -12.73
N THR A 317 0.97 -14.61 -11.64
CA THR A 317 0.99 -13.46 -10.75
C THR A 317 2.36 -13.29 -10.08
N GLY A 318 2.93 -14.35 -9.52
CA GLY A 318 4.25 -14.30 -8.88
C GLY A 318 5.37 -13.95 -9.85
N HIS A 319 5.31 -14.45 -11.08
CA HIS A 319 6.29 -14.11 -12.12
C HIS A 319 6.12 -12.65 -12.61
N LEU A 320 4.88 -12.16 -12.74
CA LEU A 320 4.64 -10.75 -13.05
C LEU A 320 5.24 -9.82 -11.98
N ILE A 321 5.02 -10.13 -10.69
CA ILE A 321 5.60 -9.34 -9.58
C ILE A 321 7.13 -9.41 -9.60
N TYR A 322 7.70 -10.58 -9.89
CA TYR A 322 9.14 -10.73 -10.02
C TYR A 322 9.71 -9.86 -11.15
N LYS A 323 9.12 -9.91 -12.35
CA LYS A 323 9.62 -9.12 -13.49
C LYS A 323 9.46 -7.60 -13.27
N LEU A 324 8.46 -7.16 -12.52
CA LEU A 324 8.28 -5.76 -12.14
C LEU A 324 9.24 -5.31 -11.02
N GLY A 325 10.17 -6.17 -10.58
CA GLY A 325 11.17 -5.83 -9.56
C GLY A 325 10.61 -5.77 -8.13
N GLY A 326 9.37 -6.26 -7.91
CA GLY A 326 8.75 -6.26 -6.59
C GLY A 326 9.35 -7.27 -5.61
N ILE A 327 10.17 -8.21 -6.10
CA ILE A 327 10.79 -9.28 -5.30
C ILE A 327 12.27 -9.40 -5.65
N ASP A 328 13.11 -9.42 -4.62
CA ASP A 328 14.55 -9.65 -4.76
C ASP A 328 14.83 -11.05 -5.33
N LYS A 329 15.71 -11.12 -6.32
CA LYS A 329 16.11 -12.36 -6.99
C LYS A 329 16.58 -13.44 -6.02
N ARG A 330 17.24 -13.07 -4.90
CA ARG A 330 17.70 -13.99 -3.86
C ARG A 330 16.56 -14.74 -3.17
N VAL A 331 15.41 -14.07 -3.00
CA VAL A 331 14.22 -14.68 -2.37
C VAL A 331 13.65 -15.78 -3.25
N ILE A 332 13.62 -15.55 -4.57
CA ILE A 332 13.15 -16.55 -5.54
C ILE A 332 14.15 -17.70 -5.66
N GLU A 333 15.46 -17.43 -5.65
CA GLU A 333 16.48 -18.48 -5.62
C GLU A 333 16.36 -19.37 -4.38
N ARG A 334 16.03 -18.79 -3.22
CA ARG A 334 15.73 -19.56 -2.01
C ARG A 334 14.47 -20.42 -2.19
N PHE A 335 13.37 -19.86 -2.66
CA PHE A 335 12.14 -20.62 -2.91
C PHE A 335 12.32 -21.69 -3.97
N GLU A 336 13.17 -21.47 -4.98
CA GLU A 336 13.50 -22.47 -5.98
C GLU A 336 14.26 -23.66 -5.38
N LYS A 337 15.17 -23.42 -4.43
CA LYS A 337 15.84 -24.50 -3.67
C LYS A 337 14.86 -25.26 -2.79
N GLU A 338 14.09 -24.57 -1.96
CA GLU A 338 13.11 -25.21 -1.06
C GLU A 338 12.04 -25.98 -1.84
N ALA A 339 11.56 -25.43 -2.97
CA ALA A 339 10.60 -26.11 -3.83
C ALA A 339 11.21 -27.33 -4.54
N ALA A 340 12.49 -27.28 -4.90
CA ALA A 340 13.21 -28.43 -5.45
C ALA A 340 13.35 -29.56 -4.41
N GLU A 341 13.65 -29.25 -3.14
CA GLU A 341 13.70 -30.22 -2.04
C GLU A 341 12.35 -30.93 -1.83
N MET A 342 11.24 -30.23 -2.10
CA MET A 342 9.88 -30.79 -2.03
C MET A 342 9.38 -31.42 -3.35
N ASN A 343 10.26 -31.65 -4.34
CA ASN A 343 9.91 -32.17 -5.67
C ASN A 343 8.85 -31.32 -6.43
N LYS A 344 8.80 -30.01 -6.16
CA LYS A 344 7.83 -29.04 -6.70
C LYS A 344 8.51 -27.85 -7.37
N ARG A 345 9.59 -28.10 -8.11
CA ARG A 345 10.44 -27.06 -8.71
C ARG A 345 9.68 -26.03 -9.57
N SER A 346 8.59 -26.44 -10.21
CA SER A 346 7.72 -25.58 -11.02
C SER A 346 6.93 -24.53 -10.23
N PHE A 347 6.85 -24.64 -8.90
CA PHE A 347 6.05 -23.75 -8.04
C PHE A 347 6.82 -22.55 -7.48
N LYS A 348 8.08 -22.32 -7.90
CA LYS A 348 8.93 -21.25 -7.36
C LYS A 348 8.27 -19.86 -7.36
N TYR A 349 7.49 -19.54 -8.39
CA TYR A 349 6.76 -18.28 -8.47
C TYR A 349 5.45 -18.28 -7.67
N ALA A 350 4.78 -19.42 -7.53
CA ALA A 350 3.55 -19.53 -6.72
C ALA A 350 3.83 -19.31 -5.22
N TRP A 351 4.98 -19.75 -4.73
CA TRP A 351 5.40 -19.63 -3.32
C TRP A 351 5.63 -18.19 -2.84
N VAL A 352 5.70 -17.24 -3.77
CA VAL A 352 5.66 -15.80 -3.49
C VAL A 352 4.34 -15.42 -2.82
N LEU A 353 3.25 -16.02 -3.27
CA LEU A 353 1.88 -15.72 -2.83
C LEU A 353 1.44 -16.71 -1.75
N ASP A 354 1.78 -17.98 -1.91
CA ASP A 354 1.44 -19.06 -0.97
C ASP A 354 2.33 -18.98 0.28
N LYS A 355 1.81 -18.33 1.32
CA LYS A 355 2.52 -18.17 2.61
C LYS A 355 2.21 -19.30 3.58
N LEU A 356 1.05 -19.95 3.47
CA LEU A 356 0.67 -21.01 4.40
C LEU A 356 1.40 -22.31 4.07
N LYS A 357 1.88 -23.02 5.11
CA LYS A 357 2.53 -24.33 4.94
C LYS A 357 1.62 -25.32 4.21
N ALA A 358 0.32 -25.31 4.53
CA ALA A 358 -0.69 -26.15 3.88
C ALA A 358 -0.88 -25.85 2.39
N GLU A 359 -0.71 -24.60 1.95
CA GLU A 359 -0.78 -24.22 0.53
C GLU A 359 0.42 -24.81 -0.23
N ARG A 360 1.62 -24.67 0.32
CA ARG A 360 2.86 -25.20 -0.28
C ARG A 360 2.87 -26.73 -0.36
N GLU A 361 2.43 -27.40 0.72
CA GLU A 361 2.34 -28.86 0.78
C GLU A 361 1.32 -29.42 -0.22
N ARG A 362 0.16 -28.78 -0.38
CA ARG A 362 -0.88 -29.24 -1.30
C ARG A 362 -0.70 -28.72 -2.73
N GLY A 363 0.07 -27.64 -2.94
CA GLY A 363 0.22 -26.98 -4.24
C GLY A 363 -1.05 -26.26 -4.71
N ILE A 364 -1.92 -25.86 -3.78
CA ILE A 364 -3.15 -25.12 -4.08
C ILE A 364 -3.23 -23.88 -3.20
N THR A 365 -3.65 -22.77 -3.79
CA THR A 365 -3.97 -21.53 -3.06
C THR A 365 -5.25 -21.76 -2.25
N ILE A 366 -5.19 -21.46 -0.95
CA ILE A 366 -6.31 -21.67 0.00
C ILE A 366 -6.89 -20.30 0.37
N ASP A 367 -6.04 -19.36 0.75
CA ASP A 367 -6.43 -18.02 1.17
C ASP A 367 -6.04 -16.97 0.12
N ILE A 368 -6.62 -15.78 0.28
CA ILE A 368 -6.38 -14.67 -0.65
C ILE A 368 -5.05 -14.02 -0.28
N ALA A 369 -4.14 -13.90 -1.26
CA ALA A 369 -2.95 -13.09 -1.10
C ALA A 369 -3.16 -11.73 -1.76
N LEU A 370 -2.83 -10.66 -1.02
CA LEU A 370 -2.81 -9.30 -1.53
C LEU A 370 -1.37 -8.86 -1.79
N TRP A 371 -1.11 -8.40 -3.01
CA TRP A 371 0.18 -7.85 -3.41
C TRP A 371 0.01 -6.58 -4.21
N LYS A 372 1.04 -5.74 -4.21
CA LYS A 372 1.03 -4.47 -4.92
C LYS A 372 2.13 -4.43 -5.97
N PHE A 373 1.82 -3.86 -7.11
CA PHE A 373 2.79 -3.47 -8.11
C PHE A 373 2.36 -2.20 -8.83
N GLU A 374 3.28 -1.60 -9.56
CA GLU A 374 3.00 -0.40 -10.35
C GLU A 374 3.04 -0.72 -11.84
N THR A 375 2.10 -0.16 -12.59
CA THR A 375 2.16 -0.09 -14.05
C THR A 375 2.58 1.31 -14.50
N THR A 376 2.55 1.57 -15.81
CA THR A 376 2.82 2.91 -16.32
C THR A 376 1.75 3.91 -15.86
N LYS A 377 0.48 3.49 -15.80
CA LYS A 377 -0.66 4.35 -15.50
C LYS A 377 -1.23 4.20 -14.07
N TYR A 378 -1.12 3.02 -13.45
CA TYR A 378 -1.89 2.69 -12.25
C TYR A 378 -1.03 2.14 -11.10
N TYR A 379 -1.50 2.36 -9.87
CA TYR A 379 -1.12 1.54 -8.71
C TYR A 379 -2.05 0.33 -8.66
N CYS A 380 -1.51 -0.86 -8.82
CA CYS A 380 -2.29 -2.08 -8.91
C CYS A 380 -2.16 -2.91 -7.63
N THR A 381 -3.28 -3.25 -7.01
CA THR A 381 -3.34 -4.30 -6.00
C THR A 381 -3.86 -5.58 -6.64
N VAL A 382 -3.06 -6.64 -6.65
CA VAL A 382 -3.45 -7.97 -7.09
C VAL A 382 -4.00 -8.77 -5.93
N ILE A 383 -5.12 -9.41 -6.20
CA ILE A 383 -5.84 -10.32 -5.34
C ILE A 383 -5.71 -11.71 -5.97
N ASP A 384 -4.83 -12.54 -5.45
CA ASP A 384 -4.71 -13.92 -5.91
C ASP A 384 -5.86 -14.76 -5.32
N ALA A 385 -6.75 -15.25 -6.18
CA ALA A 385 -7.94 -15.97 -5.74
C ALA A 385 -7.75 -17.49 -5.89
N PRO A 386 -8.24 -18.27 -4.92
CA PRO A 386 -8.07 -19.71 -4.96
C PRO A 386 -8.83 -20.34 -6.13
N GLY A 387 -8.19 -21.36 -6.72
CA GLY A 387 -8.74 -22.08 -7.84
C GLY A 387 -9.70 -23.20 -7.46
N HIS A 388 -9.68 -23.71 -6.23
CA HIS A 388 -10.38 -24.95 -5.86
C HIS A 388 -11.83 -24.70 -5.40
N ARG A 389 -12.75 -25.65 -5.67
CA ARG A 389 -14.19 -25.51 -5.37
C ARG A 389 -14.48 -25.24 -3.90
N ASP A 390 -13.72 -25.88 -3.01
CA ASP A 390 -13.86 -25.74 -1.56
C ASP A 390 -13.54 -24.32 -1.05
N PHE A 391 -12.77 -23.55 -1.81
CA PHE A 391 -12.31 -22.21 -1.43
C PHE A 391 -12.96 -21.08 -2.23
N ILE A 392 -14.01 -21.37 -3.01
CA ILE A 392 -14.76 -20.34 -3.76
C ILE A 392 -15.30 -19.23 -2.85
N LYS A 393 -15.58 -19.52 -1.57
CA LYS A 393 -16.01 -18.48 -0.61
C LYS A 393 -14.97 -17.35 -0.49
N ASN A 394 -13.68 -17.71 -0.53
CA ASN A 394 -12.57 -16.78 -0.44
C ASN A 394 -12.44 -16.03 -1.78
N MET A 395 -12.58 -16.74 -2.91
CA MET A 395 -12.62 -16.11 -4.24
C MET A 395 -13.73 -15.05 -4.36
N ILE A 396 -14.94 -15.32 -3.85
CA ILE A 396 -16.05 -14.35 -3.85
C ILE A 396 -15.65 -13.08 -3.07
N THR A 397 -15.04 -13.25 -1.91
CA THR A 397 -14.65 -12.10 -1.06
C THR A 397 -13.46 -11.31 -1.61
N GLY A 398 -12.61 -11.92 -2.43
CA GLY A 398 -11.55 -11.22 -3.16
C GLY A 398 -12.11 -10.50 -4.39
N THR A 399 -13.01 -11.16 -5.12
CA THR A 399 -13.62 -10.64 -6.35
C THR A 399 -14.54 -9.45 -6.07
N SER A 400 -15.21 -9.41 -4.91
CA SER A 400 -16.04 -8.26 -4.51
C SER A 400 -15.25 -6.97 -4.33
N GLN A 401 -13.93 -7.06 -4.13
CA GLN A 401 -13.04 -5.90 -3.98
C GLN A 401 -12.39 -5.46 -5.30
N ALA A 402 -12.57 -6.24 -6.36
CA ALA A 402 -11.87 -6.04 -7.62
C ALA A 402 -12.62 -5.10 -8.57
N ASP A 403 -11.85 -4.29 -9.29
CA ASP A 403 -12.35 -3.41 -10.35
C ASP A 403 -12.23 -4.08 -11.73
N CYS A 404 -11.23 -4.96 -11.88
CA CYS A 404 -10.99 -5.78 -13.07
C CYS A 404 -10.66 -7.23 -12.68
N ALA A 405 -11.06 -8.18 -13.51
CA ALA A 405 -10.69 -9.59 -13.36
C ALA A 405 -9.70 -10.02 -14.44
N VAL A 406 -8.66 -10.76 -14.07
CA VAL A 406 -7.77 -11.45 -14.99
C VAL A 406 -8.12 -12.94 -14.95
N LEU A 407 -8.72 -13.44 -16.03
CA LEU A 407 -9.11 -14.85 -16.19
C LEU A 407 -7.98 -15.63 -16.84
N ILE A 408 -7.30 -16.48 -16.07
CA ILE A 408 -6.26 -17.38 -16.55
C ILE A 408 -6.91 -18.67 -17.07
N ILE A 409 -6.59 -19.00 -18.33
CA ILE A 409 -7.11 -20.15 -19.06
C ILE A 409 -5.94 -21.06 -19.41
N ASP A 410 -6.06 -22.36 -19.14
CA ASP A 410 -5.07 -23.34 -19.57
C ASP A 410 -5.24 -23.61 -21.07
N SER A 411 -4.17 -23.44 -21.85
CA SER A 411 -4.20 -23.65 -23.31
C SER A 411 -3.82 -25.07 -23.73
N THR A 412 -3.34 -25.91 -22.81
CA THR A 412 -2.96 -27.30 -23.08
C THR A 412 -4.17 -28.14 -23.50
N THR A 413 -3.91 -29.20 -24.28
CA THR A 413 -4.94 -30.18 -24.64
C THR A 413 -5.36 -30.97 -23.41
N GLY A 414 -6.65 -31.04 -23.13
CA GLY A 414 -7.24 -31.63 -21.93
C GLY A 414 -7.43 -30.62 -20.78
N GLY A 415 -6.46 -29.73 -20.57
CA GLY A 415 -6.55 -28.68 -19.54
C GLY A 415 -7.61 -27.64 -19.83
N PHE A 416 -7.68 -27.17 -21.08
CA PHE A 416 -8.71 -26.24 -21.54
C PHE A 416 -10.11 -26.85 -21.41
N GLU A 417 -10.30 -28.07 -21.93
CA GLU A 417 -11.57 -28.79 -21.97
C GLU A 417 -12.08 -29.08 -20.55
N ALA A 418 -11.19 -29.43 -19.62
CA ALA A 418 -11.54 -29.61 -18.21
C ALA A 418 -12.02 -28.29 -17.57
N GLY A 419 -11.28 -27.20 -17.79
CA GLY A 419 -11.59 -25.89 -17.21
C GLY A 419 -12.86 -25.24 -17.77
N ILE A 420 -13.16 -25.46 -19.05
CA ILE A 420 -14.38 -24.98 -19.70
C ILE A 420 -15.54 -25.98 -19.60
N SER A 421 -15.35 -27.19 -19.05
CA SER A 421 -16.45 -28.16 -18.90
C SER A 421 -17.59 -27.64 -18.01
N LYS A 422 -18.71 -28.37 -17.93
CA LYS A 422 -19.81 -28.03 -17.00
C LYS A 422 -19.36 -28.01 -15.54
N ASP A 423 -18.40 -28.88 -15.22
CA ASP A 423 -17.75 -28.98 -13.92
C ASP A 423 -16.50 -28.09 -13.78
N GLY A 424 -16.13 -27.40 -14.86
CA GLY A 424 -14.98 -26.51 -14.90
C GLY A 424 -15.25 -25.21 -14.14
N GLN A 425 -14.23 -24.74 -13.43
CA GLN A 425 -14.34 -23.52 -12.61
C GLN A 425 -14.15 -22.24 -13.41
N THR A 426 -13.55 -22.30 -14.61
CA THR A 426 -13.38 -21.12 -15.47
C THR A 426 -14.74 -20.48 -15.76
N ARG A 427 -15.76 -21.31 -16.02
CA ARG A 427 -17.15 -20.88 -16.22
C ARG A 427 -17.76 -20.25 -14.97
N GLU A 428 -17.63 -20.93 -13.84
CA GLU A 428 -18.16 -20.47 -12.55
C GLU A 428 -17.50 -19.14 -12.12
N HIS A 429 -16.18 -19.03 -12.24
CA HIS A 429 -15.43 -17.82 -11.88
C HIS A 429 -15.80 -16.62 -12.75
N ALA A 430 -15.94 -16.80 -14.07
CA ALA A 430 -16.34 -15.71 -14.96
C ALA A 430 -17.75 -15.20 -14.64
N LEU A 431 -18.68 -16.11 -14.34
CA LEU A 431 -20.04 -15.79 -13.90
C LEU A 431 -20.05 -15.04 -12.57
N LEU A 432 -19.29 -15.54 -11.58
CA LEU A 432 -19.19 -14.92 -10.26
C LEU A 432 -18.58 -13.52 -10.36
N ALA A 433 -17.53 -13.33 -11.15
CA ALA A 433 -16.93 -12.01 -11.38
C ALA A 433 -17.94 -11.00 -11.94
N PHE A 434 -18.73 -11.41 -12.94
CA PHE A 434 -19.77 -10.54 -13.51
C PHE A 434 -20.86 -10.21 -12.48
N THR A 435 -21.27 -11.24 -11.73
CA THR A 435 -22.27 -11.12 -10.66
C THR A 435 -21.80 -10.25 -9.52
N LEU A 436 -20.50 -10.20 -9.22
CA LEU A 436 -19.96 -9.34 -8.18
C LEU A 436 -19.72 -7.90 -8.66
N GLY A 437 -20.00 -7.63 -9.93
CA GLY A 437 -19.96 -6.27 -10.50
C GLY A 437 -18.67 -5.92 -11.20
N VAL A 438 -17.77 -6.89 -11.41
CA VAL A 438 -16.56 -6.71 -12.20
C VAL A 438 -16.96 -6.66 -13.68
N LYS A 439 -16.96 -5.46 -14.26
CA LYS A 439 -17.42 -5.23 -15.65
C LYS A 439 -16.32 -5.36 -16.69
N GLN A 440 -15.06 -5.34 -16.26
CA GLN A 440 -13.88 -5.42 -17.12
C GLN A 440 -13.12 -6.70 -16.83
N MET A 441 -12.78 -7.44 -17.89
CA MET A 441 -12.10 -8.72 -17.79
C MET A 441 -11.00 -8.78 -18.84
N ILE A 442 -9.87 -9.39 -18.47
CA ILE A 442 -8.76 -9.71 -19.38
C ILE A 442 -8.62 -11.23 -19.36
N CYS A 443 -8.64 -11.87 -20.53
CA CYS A 443 -8.48 -13.31 -20.64
C CYS A 443 -7.04 -13.64 -21.03
N CYS A 444 -6.34 -14.41 -20.20
CA CYS A 444 -4.97 -14.85 -20.48
C CYS A 444 -4.97 -16.33 -20.88
N CYS A 445 -4.61 -16.62 -22.12
CA CYS A 445 -4.38 -17.98 -22.60
C CYS A 445 -2.97 -18.40 -22.16
N ASN A 446 -2.88 -19.08 -21.02
CA ASN A 446 -1.63 -19.46 -20.37
C ASN A 446 -1.12 -20.83 -20.87
N LYS A 447 0.16 -21.14 -20.59
CA LYS A 447 0.85 -22.36 -20.99
C LYS A 447 0.95 -22.56 -22.51
N MET A 448 1.11 -21.47 -23.26
CA MET A 448 1.27 -21.55 -24.72
C MET A 448 2.53 -22.33 -25.14
N ASP A 449 3.55 -22.36 -24.28
CA ASP A 449 4.77 -23.16 -24.42
C ASP A 449 4.52 -24.68 -24.42
N ALA A 450 3.42 -25.12 -23.82
CA ALA A 450 3.03 -26.53 -23.68
C ALA A 450 1.91 -26.94 -24.65
N THR A 451 1.56 -26.09 -25.61
CA THR A 451 0.63 -26.46 -26.69
C THR A 451 1.32 -27.37 -27.72
N THR A 452 0.52 -28.12 -28.49
CA THR A 452 1.02 -29.01 -29.54
C THR A 452 0.40 -28.58 -30.88
N PRO A 453 1.15 -27.96 -31.81
CA PRO A 453 2.54 -27.52 -31.70
C PRO A 453 2.73 -26.35 -30.71
N LYS A 454 3.95 -26.13 -30.22
CA LYS A 454 4.24 -25.05 -29.25
C LYS A 454 3.86 -23.68 -29.82
N TYR A 455 3.28 -22.83 -28.99
CA TYR A 455 2.78 -21.50 -29.35
C TYR A 455 1.79 -21.49 -30.54
N SER A 456 0.95 -22.53 -30.64
CA SER A 456 0.00 -22.70 -31.75
C SER A 456 -1.04 -21.57 -31.83
N LYS A 457 -1.05 -20.85 -32.95
CA LYS A 457 -2.09 -19.86 -33.28
C LYS A 457 -3.48 -20.48 -33.39
N ALA A 458 -3.58 -21.65 -34.03
CA ALA A 458 -4.86 -22.33 -34.23
C ALA A 458 -5.54 -22.69 -32.90
N ARG A 459 -4.75 -23.16 -31.92
CA ARG A 459 -5.25 -23.46 -30.57
C ARG A 459 -5.71 -22.20 -29.84
N TYR A 460 -4.97 -21.10 -29.97
CA TYR A 460 -5.39 -19.81 -29.41
C TYR A 460 -6.73 -19.35 -30.00
N GLU A 461 -6.89 -19.38 -31.32
CA GLU A 461 -8.14 -18.96 -31.98
C GLU A 461 -9.35 -19.82 -31.59
N GLU A 462 -9.15 -21.12 -31.41
CA GLU A 462 -10.16 -22.04 -30.87
C GLU A 462 -10.62 -21.62 -29.47
N ILE A 463 -9.67 -21.40 -28.56
CA ILE A 463 -9.94 -20.98 -27.17
C ILE A 463 -10.68 -19.64 -27.16
N VAL A 464 -10.21 -18.66 -27.93
CA VAL A 464 -10.84 -17.33 -28.04
C VAL A 464 -12.28 -17.46 -28.49
N LYS A 465 -12.57 -18.28 -29.51
CA LYS A 465 -13.91 -18.47 -30.05
C LYS A 465 -14.86 -19.07 -29.01
N GLU A 466 -14.45 -20.14 -28.33
CA GLU A 466 -15.30 -20.82 -27.36
C GLU A 466 -15.53 -19.97 -26.10
N VAL A 467 -14.47 -19.36 -25.56
CA VAL A 467 -14.56 -18.52 -24.36
C VAL A 467 -15.36 -17.25 -24.66
N SER A 468 -15.19 -16.63 -25.82
CA SER A 468 -15.99 -15.46 -26.23
C SER A 468 -17.48 -15.77 -26.30
N SER A 469 -17.84 -16.94 -26.85
CA SER A 469 -19.24 -17.41 -26.88
C SER A 469 -19.82 -17.57 -25.47
N TYR A 470 -19.01 -18.08 -24.53
CA TYR A 470 -19.42 -18.22 -23.13
C TYR A 470 -19.54 -16.87 -22.42
N LEU A 471 -18.55 -15.98 -22.55
CA LEU A 471 -18.57 -14.65 -21.93
C LEU A 471 -19.76 -13.81 -22.39
N LYS A 472 -20.14 -13.93 -23.67
CA LYS A 472 -21.37 -13.33 -24.21
C LYS A 472 -22.64 -13.85 -23.53
N LYS A 473 -22.69 -15.14 -23.19
CA LYS A 473 -23.82 -15.75 -22.45
C LYS A 473 -23.86 -15.32 -20.98
N VAL A 474 -22.71 -15.01 -20.39
CA VAL A 474 -22.62 -14.48 -19.01
C VAL A 474 -23.12 -13.03 -18.95
N GLY A 475 -22.74 -12.22 -19.94
CA GLY A 475 -23.15 -10.81 -20.04
C GLY A 475 -22.02 -9.84 -20.36
N TYR A 476 -20.78 -10.32 -20.52
CA TYR A 476 -19.67 -9.49 -21.00
C TYR A 476 -19.82 -9.20 -22.49
N ASN A 477 -19.27 -8.07 -22.93
CA ASN A 477 -19.08 -7.80 -24.34
C ASN A 477 -17.72 -8.36 -24.79
N PRO A 478 -17.66 -9.43 -25.62
CA PRO A 478 -16.40 -10.03 -26.05
C PRO A 478 -15.46 -9.05 -26.76
N ASP A 479 -16.01 -8.05 -27.46
CA ASP A 479 -15.20 -7.07 -28.21
C ASP A 479 -14.38 -6.15 -27.30
N LYS A 480 -14.75 -6.06 -26.02
CA LYS A 480 -14.06 -5.26 -25.00
C LYS A 480 -13.15 -6.11 -24.09
N VAL A 481 -13.13 -7.43 -24.27
CA VAL A 481 -12.33 -8.35 -23.46
C VAL A 481 -11.08 -8.72 -24.25
N PRO A 482 -9.89 -8.22 -23.87
CA PRO A 482 -8.66 -8.62 -24.54
C PRO A 482 -8.30 -10.06 -24.21
N PHE A 483 -7.86 -10.80 -25.23
CA PHE A 483 -7.35 -12.17 -25.11
C PHE A 483 -5.84 -12.17 -25.34
N VAL A 484 -5.05 -12.39 -24.30
CA VAL A 484 -3.59 -12.32 -24.34
C VAL A 484 -2.99 -13.73 -24.24
N PRO A 485 -2.28 -14.24 -25.26
CA PRO A 485 -1.52 -15.49 -25.14
C PRO A 485 -0.26 -15.24 -24.31
N ILE A 486 -0.04 -16.04 -23.26
CA ILE A 486 1.10 -15.91 -22.35
C ILE A 486 1.71 -17.27 -21.99
N SER A 487 2.93 -17.24 -21.47
CA SER A 487 3.46 -18.32 -20.64
C SER A 487 3.86 -17.75 -19.29
N GLY A 488 3.13 -18.09 -18.23
CA GLY A 488 3.46 -17.65 -16.87
C GLY A 488 4.74 -18.28 -16.32
N PHE A 489 5.19 -19.41 -16.87
CA PHE A 489 6.42 -20.08 -16.43
C PHE A 489 7.66 -19.51 -17.11
N GLU A 490 7.67 -19.47 -18.45
CA GLU A 490 8.79 -18.89 -19.23
C GLU A 490 8.79 -17.35 -19.20
N GLY A 491 7.62 -16.77 -19.01
CA GLY A 491 7.40 -15.33 -18.91
C GLY A 491 7.14 -14.63 -20.24
N ASP A 492 6.79 -15.38 -21.29
CA ASP A 492 6.43 -14.89 -22.61
C ASP A 492 5.18 -13.98 -22.57
N ASN A 493 5.28 -12.83 -23.25
CA ASN A 493 4.18 -11.90 -23.51
C ASN A 493 3.50 -11.32 -22.26
N MET A 494 4.16 -11.39 -21.09
CA MET A 494 3.67 -10.78 -19.85
C MET A 494 3.99 -9.28 -19.75
N ILE A 495 5.23 -8.90 -20.05
CA ILE A 495 5.68 -7.50 -20.04
C ILE A 495 6.17 -7.13 -21.43
N GLU A 496 7.14 -7.90 -21.93
CA GLU A 496 7.72 -7.75 -23.26
C GLU A 496 7.05 -8.72 -24.23
N ARG A 497 7.00 -8.32 -25.51
CA ARG A 497 6.49 -9.18 -26.59
C ARG A 497 7.40 -10.38 -26.77
N SER A 498 6.80 -11.56 -26.94
CA SER A 498 7.54 -12.80 -27.15
C SER A 498 7.89 -12.98 -28.63
N THR A 499 9.13 -13.40 -28.90
CA THR A 499 9.58 -13.87 -30.22
C THR A 499 9.01 -15.24 -30.60
N ASN A 500 8.37 -15.94 -29.68
CA ASN A 500 7.69 -17.21 -29.97
C ASN A 500 6.25 -16.99 -30.47
N LEU A 501 5.76 -15.75 -30.42
CA LEU A 501 4.38 -15.35 -30.71
C LEU A 501 4.32 -14.28 -31.82
N ASP A 502 5.14 -14.42 -32.86
CA ASP A 502 5.24 -13.43 -33.97
C ASP A 502 3.89 -13.13 -34.65
N TRP A 503 2.96 -14.08 -34.60
CA TRP A 503 1.62 -13.94 -35.16
C TRP A 503 0.67 -13.08 -34.30
N TYR A 504 0.99 -12.85 -33.02
CA TYR A 504 0.19 -12.05 -32.09
C TYR A 504 0.69 -10.60 -32.06
N LYS A 505 -0.11 -9.67 -32.60
CA LYS A 505 0.25 -8.24 -32.70
C LYS A 505 -0.39 -7.34 -31.65
N ALA A 506 -1.32 -7.89 -30.87
CA ALA A 506 -2.08 -7.18 -29.85
C ALA A 506 -1.24 -6.94 -28.57
N PRO A 507 -1.77 -6.24 -27.56
CA PRO A 507 -1.01 -5.83 -26.38
C PRO A 507 -0.51 -7.00 -25.52
N THR A 508 0.58 -6.80 -24.79
CA THR A 508 1.07 -7.71 -23.73
C THR A 508 0.14 -7.68 -22.51
N LEU A 509 0.35 -8.56 -21.53
CA LEU A 509 -0.47 -8.55 -20.30
C LEU A 509 -0.37 -7.21 -19.56
N LEU A 510 0.84 -6.65 -19.42
CA LEU A 510 1.04 -5.36 -18.76
C LEU A 510 0.37 -4.21 -19.53
N GLU A 511 0.49 -4.20 -20.86
CA GLU A 511 -0.17 -3.20 -21.70
C GLU A 511 -1.70 -3.32 -21.64
N ALA A 512 -2.24 -4.55 -21.60
CA ALA A 512 -3.67 -4.79 -21.43
C ALA A 512 -4.19 -4.30 -20.06
N LEU A 513 -3.37 -4.39 -19.00
CA LEU A 513 -3.69 -3.81 -17.69
C LEU A 513 -3.73 -2.28 -17.73
N ASP A 514 -2.81 -1.64 -18.45
CA ASP A 514 -2.80 -0.18 -18.61
C ASP A 514 -3.98 0.35 -19.45
N GLN A 515 -4.58 -0.50 -20.30
CA GLN A 515 -5.78 -0.18 -21.08
C GLN A 515 -7.09 -0.29 -20.29
N ILE A 516 -7.07 -0.76 -19.04
CA ILE A 516 -8.27 -0.82 -18.18
C ILE A 516 -8.84 0.59 -18.00
N ASN A 517 -10.17 0.73 -18.11
CA ASN A 517 -10.83 2.00 -17.83
C ASN A 517 -10.92 2.24 -16.32
N GLU A 518 -10.70 3.49 -15.91
CA GLU A 518 -10.79 3.88 -14.51
C GLU A 518 -12.21 3.65 -13.97
N PRO A 519 -12.36 2.95 -12.83
CA PRO A 519 -13.66 2.74 -12.23
C PRO A 519 -14.22 4.08 -11.70
N LYS A 520 -15.47 4.39 -12.04
CA LYS A 520 -16.18 5.54 -11.45
C LYS A 520 -16.48 5.26 -9.98
N ARG A 521 -15.71 5.88 -9.08
CA ARG A 521 -15.85 5.75 -7.62
C ARG A 521 -17.01 6.64 -7.11
N PRO A 522 -18.07 6.07 -6.50
CA PRO A 522 -19.26 6.82 -6.09
C PRO A 522 -19.04 7.54 -4.74
N SER A 523 -18.33 8.67 -4.75
CA SER A 523 -18.10 9.52 -3.58
C SER A 523 -19.35 10.23 -3.08
N ASP A 524 -20.29 10.52 -3.99
CA ASP A 524 -21.46 11.36 -3.71
C ASP A 524 -22.61 10.61 -3.03
N LYS A 525 -22.48 9.28 -2.90
CA LYS A 525 -23.47 8.43 -2.24
C LYS A 525 -23.17 8.32 -0.74
N PRO A 526 -24.17 8.01 0.12
CA PRO A 526 -23.93 7.79 1.54
C PRO A 526 -22.92 6.67 1.80
N LEU A 527 -22.26 6.73 2.97
CA LEU A 527 -21.22 5.78 3.34
C LEU A 527 -21.76 4.34 3.45
N ARG A 528 -21.13 3.41 2.74
CA ARG A 528 -21.27 1.95 2.94
C ARG A 528 -19.89 1.31 2.94
N LEU A 529 -19.50 0.76 4.09
CA LEU A 529 -18.23 0.09 4.29
C LEU A 529 -18.50 -1.29 4.93
N PRO A 530 -18.62 -2.36 4.13
CA PRO A 530 -18.76 -3.72 4.65
C PRO A 530 -17.45 -4.18 5.33
N LEU A 531 -17.59 -4.69 6.56
CA LEU A 531 -16.48 -5.18 7.35
C LEU A 531 -16.00 -6.54 6.83
N GLN A 532 -14.70 -6.63 6.59
CA GLN A 532 -14.00 -7.86 6.23
C GLN A 532 -13.55 -8.57 7.51
N ASP A 533 -12.84 -7.86 8.38
CA ASP A 533 -12.31 -8.39 9.64
C ASP A 533 -12.33 -7.33 10.75
N VAL A 534 -12.18 -7.78 11.99
CA VAL A 534 -12.15 -6.90 13.17
C VAL A 534 -11.02 -7.34 14.10
N TYR A 535 -10.07 -6.45 14.33
CA TYR A 535 -8.89 -6.72 15.16
C TYR A 535 -8.97 -6.00 16.51
N LYS A 536 -8.34 -6.61 17.52
CA LYS A 536 -8.01 -5.95 18.79
C LYS A 536 -6.55 -5.56 18.76
N ILE A 537 -6.27 -4.25 18.73
CA ILE A 537 -4.90 -3.75 18.78
C ILE A 537 -4.62 -3.20 20.18
N GLY A 538 -3.57 -3.71 20.83
CA GLY A 538 -3.15 -3.25 22.16
C GLY A 538 -2.86 -1.75 22.16
N GLY A 539 -3.38 -1.02 23.15
CA GLY A 539 -3.23 0.44 23.25
C GLY A 539 -4.16 1.27 22.34
N ILE A 540 -4.60 0.74 21.20
CA ILE A 540 -5.46 1.45 20.24
C ILE A 540 -6.95 1.16 20.48
N GLY A 541 -7.31 -0.12 20.68
CA GLY A 541 -8.69 -0.57 20.86
C GLY A 541 -9.16 -1.52 19.76
N THR A 542 -10.41 -1.35 19.33
CA THR A 542 -11.06 -2.19 18.30
C THR A 542 -10.89 -1.51 16.95
N VAL A 543 -10.33 -2.23 15.97
CA VAL A 543 -10.06 -1.72 14.61
C VAL A 543 -10.74 -2.64 13.59
N PRO A 544 -11.93 -2.27 13.09
CA PRO A 544 -12.53 -2.90 11.93
C PRO A 544 -11.76 -2.56 10.66
N VAL A 545 -11.71 -3.52 9.74
CA VAL A 545 -11.06 -3.40 8.43
C VAL A 545 -12.09 -3.71 7.33
N GLY A 546 -12.08 -2.90 6.27
CA GLY A 546 -12.92 -3.14 5.10
C GLY A 546 -12.66 -2.17 3.96
N ARG A 547 -13.32 -2.41 2.83
CA ARG A 547 -13.26 -1.55 1.65
C ARG A 547 -14.39 -0.53 1.71
N VAL A 548 -14.09 0.73 1.39
CA VAL A 548 -15.13 1.74 1.21
C VAL A 548 -15.83 1.49 -0.14
N GLU A 549 -17.12 1.17 -0.14
CA GLU A 549 -17.87 0.88 -1.38
C GLU A 549 -18.54 2.14 -1.94
N THR A 550 -19.11 2.96 -1.06
CA THR A 550 -19.73 4.25 -1.38
C THR A 550 -19.45 5.26 -0.29
N GLY A 551 -19.44 6.55 -0.63
CA GLY A 551 -19.23 7.65 0.31
C GLY A 551 -17.81 7.78 0.83
N VAL A 552 -17.64 8.57 1.88
CA VAL A 552 -16.32 8.91 2.45
C VAL A 552 -16.35 8.64 3.96
N ILE A 553 -15.25 8.11 4.50
CA ILE A 553 -15.04 7.96 5.94
C ILE A 553 -13.89 8.85 6.40
N LYS A 554 -14.10 9.62 7.47
CA LYS A 554 -13.12 10.55 8.04
C LYS A 554 -12.96 10.32 9.54
N PRO A 555 -11.77 10.55 10.10
CA PRO A 555 -11.60 10.66 11.55
C PRO A 555 -12.60 11.67 12.15
N GLY A 556 -13.20 11.32 13.27
CA GLY A 556 -14.19 12.11 13.98
C GLY A 556 -15.64 11.94 13.51
N MET A 557 -15.90 11.21 12.42
CA MET A 557 -17.26 10.87 11.98
C MET A 557 -17.96 9.94 12.97
N VAL A 558 -19.28 10.08 13.08
CA VAL A 558 -20.13 9.16 13.83
C VAL A 558 -20.70 8.14 12.86
N VAL A 559 -20.34 6.87 13.07
CA VAL A 559 -20.73 5.75 12.22
C VAL A 559 -21.67 4.81 12.95
N THR A 560 -22.64 4.26 12.21
CA THR A 560 -23.56 3.23 12.65
C THR A 560 -23.23 1.92 11.97
N PHE A 561 -23.14 0.85 12.75
CA PHE A 561 -22.92 -0.51 12.28
C PHE A 561 -24.26 -1.26 12.20
N GLY A 562 -24.68 -1.60 10.98
CA GLY A 562 -25.74 -2.57 10.75
C GLY A 562 -25.18 -4.00 10.82
N PRO A 563 -25.98 -5.00 11.25
CA PRO A 563 -27.41 -4.94 11.52
C PRO A 563 -27.78 -4.47 12.94
N THR A 564 -26.83 -4.36 13.88
CA THR A 564 -27.12 -4.10 15.30
C THR A 564 -27.56 -2.65 15.61
N GLY A 565 -27.29 -1.71 14.72
CA GLY A 565 -27.54 -0.27 14.93
C GLY A 565 -26.55 0.38 15.91
N LEU A 566 -25.49 -0.32 16.30
CA LEU A 566 -24.46 0.20 17.21
C LEU A 566 -23.83 1.45 16.61
N THR A 567 -23.86 2.56 17.35
CA THR A 567 -23.38 3.85 16.85
C THR A 567 -22.18 4.35 17.67
N THR A 568 -21.10 4.71 16.99
CA THR A 568 -19.86 5.15 17.63
C THR A 568 -19.06 6.16 16.80
N GLU A 569 -18.07 6.78 17.40
CA GLU A 569 -17.15 7.72 16.76
C GLU A 569 -15.90 7.01 16.22
N VAL A 570 -15.52 7.33 14.99
CA VAL A 570 -14.24 6.95 14.37
C VAL A 570 -13.14 7.85 14.92
N LYS A 571 -12.07 7.28 15.50
CA LYS A 571 -10.95 8.04 16.08
C LYS A 571 -9.86 8.33 15.05
N SER A 572 -9.49 7.33 14.26
CA SER A 572 -8.50 7.41 13.19
C SER A 572 -8.90 6.49 12.05
N VAL A 573 -8.45 6.80 10.85
CA VAL A 573 -8.57 5.97 9.65
C VAL A 573 -7.15 5.76 9.13
N GLU A 574 -6.80 4.53 8.81
CA GLU A 574 -5.46 4.14 8.39
C GLU A 574 -5.51 3.23 7.16
N MET A 575 -4.52 3.38 6.28
CA MET A 575 -4.31 2.53 5.11
C MET A 575 -2.83 2.18 5.05
N HIS A 576 -2.48 0.90 5.03
CA HIS A 576 -1.08 0.42 5.03
C HIS A 576 -0.19 1.01 6.15
N HIS A 577 -0.74 1.18 7.35
CA HIS A 577 -0.06 1.76 8.53
C HIS A 577 0.23 3.27 8.44
N GLU A 578 -0.36 3.95 7.46
CA GLU A 578 -0.34 5.41 7.37
C GLU A 578 -1.72 5.98 7.71
N SER A 579 -1.74 7.10 8.44
CA SER A 579 -2.99 7.76 8.83
C SER A 579 -3.54 8.60 7.68
N LEU A 580 -4.83 8.46 7.42
CA LEU A 580 -5.56 9.19 6.37
C LEU A 580 -6.47 10.25 6.98
N LEU A 581 -6.54 11.41 6.32
CA LEU A 581 -7.50 12.48 6.64
C LEU A 581 -8.93 12.12 6.21
N GLU A 582 -9.04 11.39 5.10
CA GLU A 582 -10.27 10.82 4.59
C GLU A 582 -9.95 9.59 3.74
N ALA A 583 -10.86 8.63 3.69
CA ALA A 583 -10.76 7.49 2.80
C ALA A 583 -11.94 7.47 1.81
N LEU A 584 -11.61 7.26 0.54
CA LEU A 584 -12.52 7.36 -0.59
C LEU A 584 -13.01 5.97 -1.01
N PRO A 585 -14.07 5.88 -1.83
CA PRO A 585 -14.52 4.60 -2.36
C PRO A 585 -13.40 3.89 -3.13
N GLY A 586 -13.21 2.60 -2.88
CA GLY A 586 -12.15 1.79 -3.44
C GLY A 586 -10.99 1.50 -2.48
N ASP A 587 -10.82 2.33 -1.45
CA ASP A 587 -9.71 2.22 -0.51
C ASP A 587 -9.97 1.13 0.54
N ASN A 588 -8.93 0.34 0.84
CA ASN A 588 -8.97 -0.70 1.88
C ASN A 588 -8.41 -0.12 3.17
N VAL A 589 -9.27 0.12 4.16
CA VAL A 589 -8.91 0.88 5.36
C VAL A 589 -9.20 0.12 6.65
N GLY A 590 -8.32 0.32 7.63
CA GLY A 590 -8.57 0.01 9.02
C GLY A 590 -8.91 1.29 9.77
N PHE A 591 -9.96 1.30 10.60
CA PHE A 591 -10.35 2.51 11.32
C PHE A 591 -10.61 2.22 12.78
N ASN A 592 -10.12 3.06 13.68
CA ASN A 592 -10.28 2.85 15.12
C ASN A 592 -11.64 3.38 15.59
N VAL A 593 -12.35 2.58 16.40
CA VAL A 593 -13.64 2.96 16.99
C VAL A 593 -13.61 2.99 18.52
N LYS A 594 -14.23 4.01 19.11
CA LYS A 594 -14.25 4.19 20.57
C LYS A 594 -15.31 3.34 21.26
N ASN A 595 -14.99 2.78 22.42
CA ASN A 595 -15.94 2.14 23.33
C ASN A 595 -16.79 1.01 22.70
N VAL A 596 -16.23 0.30 21.73
CA VAL A 596 -16.85 -0.89 21.12
C VAL A 596 -15.97 -2.09 21.39
N ALA A 597 -16.54 -3.19 21.88
CA ALA A 597 -15.79 -4.43 22.04
C ALA A 597 -15.73 -5.20 20.71
N VAL A 598 -14.61 -5.90 20.45
CA VAL A 598 -14.44 -6.71 19.24
C VAL A 598 -15.57 -7.72 19.04
N LYS A 599 -16.14 -8.27 20.12
CA LYS A 599 -17.28 -9.22 20.06
C LYS A 599 -18.59 -8.62 19.52
N ASP A 600 -18.73 -7.29 19.56
CA ASP A 600 -19.93 -6.59 19.13
C ASP A 600 -19.94 -6.32 17.62
N LEU A 601 -18.80 -6.49 16.95
CA LEU A 601 -18.64 -6.33 15.51
C LEU A 601 -18.19 -7.66 14.90
N LYS A 602 -18.68 -7.97 13.70
CA LYS A 602 -18.38 -9.21 13.00
C LYS A 602 -18.23 -8.94 11.51
N ARG A 603 -17.51 -9.84 10.83
CA ARG A 603 -17.50 -9.90 9.36
C ARG A 603 -18.92 -9.96 8.81
N GLY A 604 -19.18 -9.19 7.75
CA GLY A 604 -20.52 -9.04 7.16
C GLY A 604 -21.33 -7.88 7.74
N PHE A 605 -20.89 -7.24 8.83
CA PHE A 605 -21.52 -6.00 9.29
C PHE A 605 -21.16 -4.86 8.34
N VAL A 606 -22.01 -3.83 8.29
CA VAL A 606 -21.81 -2.68 7.40
C VAL A 606 -21.75 -1.41 8.21
N ALA A 607 -20.63 -0.68 8.11
CA ALA A 607 -20.51 0.65 8.66
C ALA A 607 -21.09 1.69 7.69
N SER A 608 -21.79 2.67 8.25
CA SER A 608 -22.49 3.73 7.52
C SER A 608 -22.47 5.02 8.32
N ASN A 609 -22.73 6.16 7.67
CA ASN A 609 -22.84 7.43 8.38
C ASN A 609 -24.14 7.46 9.19
N SER A 610 -24.07 7.78 10.48
CA SER A 610 -25.25 7.81 11.36
C SER A 610 -26.23 8.92 11.01
N LYS A 611 -25.78 9.99 10.34
CA LYS A 611 -26.60 11.17 10.00
C LYS A 611 -27.16 11.11 8.57
N ASP A 612 -26.66 10.21 7.74
CA ASP A 612 -26.95 10.17 6.30
C ASP A 612 -27.15 8.70 5.87
N ASP A 613 -28.43 8.31 5.76
CA ASP A 613 -28.92 6.97 5.43
C ASP A 613 -28.15 5.82 6.13
N PRO A 614 -28.33 5.61 7.45
CA PRO A 614 -27.65 4.55 8.17
C PRO A 614 -28.11 3.15 7.73
N ALA A 615 -27.16 2.23 7.65
CA ALA A 615 -27.39 0.83 7.33
C ALA A 615 -28.23 0.14 8.42
N LYS A 616 -29.28 -0.58 8.02
CA LYS A 616 -30.22 -1.28 8.91
C LYS A 616 -30.28 -2.78 8.59
N GLU A 617 -30.77 -3.57 9.54
CA GLU A 617 -31.07 -4.99 9.33
C GLU A 617 -32.17 -5.16 8.28
N ALA A 618 -32.02 -6.13 7.38
CA ALA A 618 -33.08 -6.55 6.47
C ALA A 618 -33.98 -7.61 7.14
N ALA A 619 -35.27 -7.32 7.29
CA ALA A 619 -36.28 -8.29 7.73
C ALA A 619 -36.50 -9.37 6.67
N ASN A 620 -36.70 -8.92 5.44
CA ASN A 620 -36.78 -9.73 4.25
C ASN A 620 -36.42 -8.85 3.04
N PHE A 621 -36.15 -9.49 1.91
CA PHE A 621 -35.87 -8.77 0.68
C PHE A 621 -36.37 -9.53 -0.53
N THR A 622 -36.79 -8.79 -1.55
CA THR A 622 -37.24 -9.33 -2.83
C THR A 622 -36.10 -9.20 -3.82
N SER A 623 -35.77 -10.29 -4.50
CA SER A 623 -34.63 -10.36 -5.39
C SER A 623 -34.97 -11.05 -6.68
N GLN A 624 -34.32 -10.62 -7.75
CA GLN A 624 -34.32 -11.31 -9.02
C GLN A 624 -33.17 -12.31 -9.01
N VAL A 625 -33.47 -13.60 -9.14
CA VAL A 625 -32.47 -14.68 -9.19
C VAL A 625 -32.49 -15.36 -10.55
N ILE A 626 -31.32 -15.85 -10.95
CA ILE A 626 -31.13 -16.70 -12.12
C ILE A 626 -30.56 -18.01 -11.61
N ILE A 627 -31.32 -19.09 -11.77
CA ILE A 627 -30.92 -20.43 -11.31
C ILE A 627 -29.95 -21.03 -12.32
N MET A 628 -28.84 -21.55 -11.81
CA MET A 628 -27.77 -22.12 -12.62
C MET A 628 -27.20 -23.35 -11.94
N ASN A 629 -26.90 -24.39 -12.72
CA ASN A 629 -26.19 -25.60 -12.27
C ASN A 629 -26.87 -26.36 -11.10
N HIS A 630 -28.14 -26.11 -10.80
CA HIS A 630 -28.90 -26.89 -9.83
C HIS A 630 -29.46 -28.17 -10.48
N PRO A 631 -29.22 -29.38 -9.92
CA PRO A 631 -29.65 -30.64 -10.54
C PRO A 631 -31.16 -30.92 -10.37
N GLY A 632 -31.78 -30.36 -9.33
CA GLY A 632 -33.19 -30.56 -9.01
C GLY A 632 -34.06 -29.33 -9.26
N GLN A 633 -35.14 -29.22 -8.49
CA GLN A 633 -36.11 -28.13 -8.53
C GLN A 633 -36.01 -27.32 -7.22
N ILE A 634 -36.02 -25.99 -7.33
CA ILE A 634 -36.00 -25.08 -6.17
C ILE A 634 -37.44 -24.64 -5.89
N GLY A 635 -37.98 -25.02 -4.74
CA GLY A 635 -39.33 -24.65 -4.30
C GLY A 635 -39.33 -23.69 -3.10
N ASN A 636 -40.53 -23.29 -2.68
CA ASN A 636 -40.73 -22.53 -1.44
C ASN A 636 -40.16 -23.30 -0.24
N GLY A 637 -39.44 -22.60 0.62
CA GLY A 637 -38.78 -23.16 1.80
C GLY A 637 -37.33 -23.60 1.59
N TYR A 638 -36.80 -23.57 0.35
CA TYR A 638 -35.40 -23.84 0.07
C TYR A 638 -34.48 -22.91 0.88
N ALA A 639 -33.46 -23.45 1.56
CA ALA A 639 -32.63 -22.70 2.50
C ALA A 639 -31.13 -22.80 2.18
N PRO A 640 -30.67 -22.19 1.07
CA PRO A 640 -29.27 -22.17 0.68
C PRO A 640 -28.47 -21.14 1.48
N VAL A 641 -27.16 -21.11 1.25
CA VAL A 641 -26.27 -20.06 1.77
C VAL A 641 -26.15 -18.94 0.75
N LEU A 642 -26.26 -17.71 1.22
CA LEU A 642 -26.18 -16.50 0.41
C LEU A 642 -24.89 -15.75 0.75
N ASP A 643 -24.11 -15.50 -0.29
CA ASP A 643 -22.90 -14.68 -0.28
C ASP A 643 -23.23 -13.29 -0.84
N CYS A 644 -23.19 -12.26 0.00
CA CYS A 644 -23.39 -10.86 -0.39
C CYS A 644 -22.29 -10.02 0.23
N HIS A 645 -21.57 -9.22 -0.55
CA HIS A 645 -20.37 -8.47 -0.11
C HIS A 645 -19.37 -9.32 0.71
N THR A 646 -19.38 -9.17 2.02
CA THR A 646 -18.56 -9.88 3.02
C THR A 646 -19.41 -10.79 3.92
N SER A 647 -20.73 -10.74 3.80
CA SER A 647 -21.70 -11.56 4.53
C SER A 647 -21.85 -12.94 3.88
N HIS A 648 -21.87 -13.97 4.73
CA HIS A 648 -22.10 -15.36 4.37
C HIS A 648 -23.16 -15.96 5.31
N ILE A 649 -24.43 -15.92 4.91
CA ILE A 649 -25.57 -16.22 5.79
C ILE A 649 -26.55 -17.14 5.07
N ALA A 650 -27.11 -18.13 5.78
CA ALA A 650 -28.18 -18.96 5.24
C ALA A 650 -29.48 -18.15 5.10
N VAL A 651 -30.17 -18.30 3.98
CA VAL A 651 -31.35 -17.51 3.63
C VAL A 651 -32.45 -18.45 3.16
N LYS A 652 -33.66 -18.29 3.69
CA LYS A 652 -34.83 -19.07 3.28
C LYS A 652 -35.53 -18.38 2.11
N PHE A 653 -35.77 -19.12 1.03
CA PHE A 653 -36.63 -18.72 -0.07
C PHE A 653 -38.06 -18.85 0.41
N ALA A 654 -38.62 -17.77 0.94
CA ALA A 654 -39.94 -17.80 1.57
C ALA A 654 -41.04 -18.00 0.52
N GLU A 655 -40.93 -17.27 -0.59
CA GLU A 655 -41.95 -17.26 -1.65
C GLU A 655 -41.31 -17.00 -3.02
N LEU A 656 -41.58 -17.87 -3.97
CA LEU A 656 -41.32 -17.67 -5.39
C LEU A 656 -42.46 -16.82 -5.96
N VAL A 657 -42.21 -15.53 -6.21
CA VAL A 657 -43.24 -14.55 -6.57
C VAL A 657 -43.61 -14.69 -8.05
N THR A 658 -42.62 -14.71 -8.94
CA THR A 658 -42.84 -14.71 -10.38
C THR A 658 -41.69 -15.39 -11.10
N LYS A 659 -41.96 -16.19 -12.12
CA LYS A 659 -40.98 -16.65 -13.11
C LYS A 659 -40.89 -15.63 -14.24
N ILE A 660 -39.67 -15.24 -14.58
CA ILE A 660 -39.40 -14.22 -15.60
C ILE A 660 -38.51 -14.78 -16.70
N ASP A 661 -38.64 -14.22 -17.90
CA ASP A 661 -37.69 -14.47 -18.98
C ASP A 661 -36.35 -13.79 -18.67
N ARG A 662 -35.25 -14.54 -18.81
CA ARG A 662 -33.90 -14.07 -18.46
C ARG A 662 -33.44 -12.87 -19.28
N ARG A 663 -33.89 -12.74 -20.53
CA ARG A 663 -33.38 -11.71 -21.47
C ARG A 663 -34.26 -10.48 -21.50
N SER A 664 -35.57 -10.68 -21.60
CA SER A 664 -36.56 -9.62 -21.72
C SER A 664 -37.10 -9.14 -20.36
N GLY A 665 -36.91 -9.91 -19.30
CA GLY A 665 -37.46 -9.61 -17.97
C GLY A 665 -38.99 -9.70 -17.91
N LYS A 666 -39.65 -10.17 -18.97
CA LYS A 666 -41.10 -10.32 -19.01
C LYS A 666 -41.53 -11.45 -18.09
N GLU A 667 -42.65 -11.24 -17.41
CA GLU A 667 -43.33 -12.24 -16.61
C GLU A 667 -43.82 -13.39 -17.49
N LEU A 668 -43.48 -14.62 -17.09
CA LEU A 668 -43.89 -15.86 -17.76
C LEU A 668 -44.97 -16.58 -16.96
N GLU A 669 -44.81 -16.64 -15.64
CA GLU A 669 -45.71 -17.37 -14.74
C GLU A 669 -45.69 -16.70 -13.35
N ALA A 670 -46.87 -16.35 -12.84
CA ALA A 670 -47.02 -15.86 -11.46
C ALA A 670 -47.07 -17.04 -10.48
N LEU A 671 -46.43 -16.89 -9.32
CA LEU A 671 -46.37 -17.87 -8.22
C LEU A 671 -45.98 -19.29 -8.69
N PRO A 672 -44.81 -19.46 -9.35
CA PRO A 672 -44.39 -20.77 -9.83
C PRO A 672 -44.16 -21.74 -8.66
N LYS A 673 -44.55 -23.01 -8.83
CA LYS A 673 -44.33 -24.05 -7.80
C LYS A 673 -42.85 -24.33 -7.55
N PHE A 674 -42.03 -24.24 -8.60
CA PHE A 674 -40.59 -24.45 -8.53
C PHE A 674 -39.86 -23.69 -9.65
N LEU A 675 -38.58 -23.40 -9.43
CA LEU A 675 -37.64 -22.93 -10.45
C LEU A 675 -36.65 -24.05 -10.82
N LYS A 676 -36.32 -24.17 -12.10
CA LYS A 676 -35.34 -25.14 -12.63
C LYS A 676 -34.08 -24.44 -13.14
N ASN A 677 -33.04 -25.22 -13.44
CA ASN A 677 -31.82 -24.71 -14.04
C ASN A 677 -32.11 -23.94 -15.34
N GLY A 678 -31.61 -22.70 -15.44
CA GLY A 678 -31.85 -21.79 -16.56
C GLY A 678 -33.03 -20.84 -16.36
N ASP A 679 -33.91 -21.11 -15.40
CA ASP A 679 -35.02 -20.21 -15.07
C ASP A 679 -34.51 -18.96 -14.34
N ALA A 680 -35.19 -17.84 -14.58
CA ALA A 680 -35.07 -16.65 -13.76
C ALA A 680 -36.39 -16.40 -13.03
N GLY A 681 -36.31 -15.85 -11.82
CA GLY A 681 -37.51 -15.57 -11.03
C GLY A 681 -37.30 -14.46 -10.01
N ILE A 682 -38.40 -13.86 -9.58
CA ILE A 682 -38.46 -12.95 -8.44
C ILE A 682 -38.79 -13.78 -7.20
N VAL A 683 -37.94 -13.68 -6.18
CA VAL A 683 -38.03 -14.48 -4.96
C VAL A 683 -37.95 -13.57 -3.74
N LYS A 684 -38.89 -13.77 -2.82
CA LYS A 684 -38.85 -13.19 -1.47
C LYS A 684 -38.02 -14.06 -0.55
N MET A 685 -37.02 -13.45 0.06
CA MET A 685 -35.98 -14.12 0.83
C MET A 685 -35.96 -13.60 2.26
N ILE A 686 -35.76 -14.51 3.22
CA ILE A 686 -35.68 -14.20 4.66
C ILE A 686 -34.35 -14.71 5.21
N PRO A 687 -33.45 -13.82 5.69
CA PRO A 687 -32.25 -14.22 6.39
C PRO A 687 -32.53 -15.06 7.64
N THR A 688 -31.76 -16.12 7.86
CA THR A 688 -31.81 -16.90 9.12
C THR A 688 -31.09 -16.19 10.28
N LYS A 689 -30.17 -15.28 9.97
CA LYS A 689 -29.43 -14.44 10.93
C LYS A 689 -29.51 -12.98 10.49
N PRO A 690 -29.39 -12.01 11.42
CA PRO A 690 -29.38 -10.60 11.09
C PRO A 690 -28.35 -10.28 10.00
N MET A 691 -28.80 -9.62 8.95
CA MET A 691 -28.01 -9.30 7.76
C MET A 691 -28.34 -7.89 7.29
N VAL A 692 -27.36 -7.20 6.73
CA VAL A 692 -27.57 -5.94 6.01
C VAL A 692 -27.49 -6.23 4.52
N VAL A 693 -28.50 -5.80 3.78
CA VAL A 693 -28.48 -5.78 2.32
C VAL A 693 -29.16 -4.51 1.83
N GLU A 694 -28.83 -4.09 0.62
CA GLU A 694 -29.38 -2.88 0.02
C GLU A 694 -29.92 -3.18 -1.38
N THR A 695 -30.76 -2.30 -1.91
CA THR A 695 -31.26 -2.45 -3.28
C THR A 695 -30.12 -2.23 -4.28
N PHE A 696 -30.11 -3.04 -5.34
CA PHE A 696 -29.11 -2.97 -6.38
C PHE A 696 -29.05 -1.61 -7.09
N ALA A 697 -30.21 -0.95 -7.26
CA ALA A 697 -30.30 0.35 -7.89
C ALA A 697 -29.57 1.44 -7.08
N THR A 698 -29.70 1.41 -5.75
CA THR A 698 -29.13 2.43 -4.87
C THR A 698 -27.67 2.12 -4.54
N TYR A 699 -27.39 0.89 -4.08
CA TYR A 699 -26.05 0.45 -3.66
C TYR A 699 -25.67 -0.85 -4.36
N PRO A 700 -25.19 -0.78 -5.62
CA PRO A 700 -24.82 -1.96 -6.41
C PRO A 700 -23.91 -2.97 -5.68
N PRO A 701 -22.89 -2.56 -4.89
CA PRO A 701 -22.01 -3.53 -4.21
C PRO A 701 -22.69 -4.34 -3.10
N LEU A 702 -23.75 -3.81 -2.47
CA LEU A 702 -24.51 -4.49 -1.40
C LEU A 702 -25.80 -5.15 -1.91
N GLY A 703 -26.11 -4.98 -3.19
CA GLY A 703 -27.34 -5.47 -3.81
C GLY A 703 -27.14 -6.64 -4.76
N ARG A 704 -25.92 -7.16 -4.91
CA ARG A 704 -25.63 -8.37 -5.70
C ARG A 704 -25.21 -9.51 -4.79
N PHE A 705 -25.68 -10.71 -5.07
CA PHE A 705 -25.36 -11.88 -4.28
C PHE A 705 -25.25 -13.15 -5.12
N ALA A 706 -24.50 -14.12 -4.59
CA ALA A 706 -24.46 -15.48 -5.07
C ALA A 706 -25.16 -16.40 -4.07
N VAL A 707 -25.87 -17.40 -4.59
CA VAL A 707 -26.56 -18.42 -3.80
C VAL A 707 -25.82 -19.73 -4.01
N ARG A 708 -25.47 -20.39 -2.90
CA ARG A 708 -24.67 -21.60 -2.89
C ARG A 708 -25.33 -22.70 -2.09
N ASP A 709 -25.17 -23.92 -2.60
CA ASP A 709 -25.61 -25.14 -1.96
C ASP A 709 -24.64 -26.28 -2.29
N MET A 710 -24.34 -27.11 -1.29
CA MET A 710 -23.37 -28.22 -1.39
C MET A 710 -22.08 -27.87 -2.16
N ARG A 711 -21.54 -26.67 -1.93
CA ARG A 711 -20.31 -26.11 -2.56
C ARG A 711 -20.43 -25.72 -4.03
N GLN A 712 -21.61 -25.75 -4.64
CA GLN A 712 -21.85 -25.23 -5.98
C GLN A 712 -22.61 -23.91 -5.93
N THR A 713 -22.32 -23.01 -6.86
CA THR A 713 -23.15 -21.83 -7.09
C THR A 713 -24.42 -22.23 -7.83
N VAL A 714 -25.56 -22.18 -7.14
CA VAL A 714 -26.87 -22.64 -7.63
C VAL A 714 -27.73 -21.52 -8.20
N ALA A 715 -27.46 -20.28 -7.79
CA ALA A 715 -28.08 -19.11 -8.38
C ALA A 715 -27.22 -17.85 -8.19
N VAL A 716 -27.50 -16.85 -9.00
CA VAL A 716 -26.98 -15.49 -8.85
C VAL A 716 -28.14 -14.53 -8.86
N GLY A 717 -28.05 -13.44 -8.09
CA GLY A 717 -29.19 -12.54 -7.98
C GLY A 717 -28.85 -11.10 -7.67
N VAL A 718 -29.84 -10.25 -7.92
CA VAL A 718 -29.82 -8.83 -7.61
C VAL A 718 -31.04 -8.46 -6.77
N ILE A 719 -30.82 -7.66 -5.75
CA ILE A 719 -31.86 -7.24 -4.80
C ILE A 719 -32.65 -6.09 -5.39
N LYS A 720 -33.97 -6.26 -5.48
CA LYS A 720 -34.90 -5.26 -6.04
C LYS A 720 -35.54 -4.42 -4.94
N GLY A 721 -35.90 -5.03 -3.82
CA GLY A 721 -36.51 -4.36 -2.67
C GLY A 721 -36.03 -4.97 -1.36
N VAL A 722 -35.95 -4.15 -0.32
CA VAL A 722 -35.55 -4.58 1.03
C VAL A 722 -36.53 -3.99 2.04
N GLU A 723 -37.11 -4.84 2.87
CA GLU A 723 -37.86 -4.42 4.04
C GLU A 723 -36.89 -4.32 5.22
N LYS A 724 -36.59 -3.09 5.66
CA LYS A 724 -35.63 -2.82 6.74
C LYS A 724 -36.34 -2.90 8.10
N LYS A 725 -35.71 -3.55 9.10
CA LYS A 725 -36.14 -3.44 10.50
C LYS A 725 -35.59 -2.17 11.12
N ASP A 726 -36.39 -1.53 11.95
CA ASP A 726 -35.86 -0.49 12.83
C ASP A 726 -35.07 -1.14 13.98
N PRO A 727 -33.90 -0.59 14.33
CA PRO A 727 -33.04 -1.19 15.34
C PRO A 727 -33.62 -0.97 16.74
N THR A 728 -34.43 -1.90 17.22
CA THR A 728 -34.96 -1.89 18.59
C THR A 728 -33.83 -2.13 19.60
N GLY A 729 -33.51 -1.14 20.42
CA GLY A 729 -32.49 -1.26 21.48
C GLY A 729 -31.05 -0.94 21.05
N ALA A 730 -30.86 -0.18 19.97
CA ALA A 730 -29.54 0.24 19.50
C ALA A 730 -28.70 0.92 20.61
N LYS A 731 -27.56 0.32 20.95
CA LYS A 731 -26.60 0.92 21.89
C LYS A 731 -25.86 2.07 21.19
N VAL A 732 -26.06 3.29 21.69
CA VAL A 732 -25.29 4.47 21.29
C VAL A 732 -24.15 4.65 22.29
N THR A 733 -22.90 4.72 21.82
CA THR A 733 -21.76 4.90 22.73
C THR A 733 -21.76 6.31 23.32
N LYS A 734 -21.22 6.47 24.55
CA LYS A 734 -21.05 7.79 25.19
C LYS A 734 -20.30 8.80 24.32
N ALA A 735 -19.40 8.33 23.45
CA ALA A 735 -18.66 9.18 22.53
C ALA A 735 -19.55 9.73 21.41
N ALA A 736 -20.43 8.91 20.84
CA ALA A 736 -21.40 9.35 19.84
C ALA A 736 -22.44 10.33 20.42
N ILE A 737 -22.85 10.15 21.68
CA ILE A 737 -23.80 11.05 22.35
C ILE A 737 -23.23 12.47 22.51
N LYS A 738 -21.93 12.63 22.76
CA LYS A 738 -21.29 13.95 22.92
C LYS A 738 -21.16 14.77 21.63
N LYS A 739 -21.38 14.16 20.45
CA LYS A 739 -21.21 14.78 19.13
C LYS A 739 -22.50 14.81 18.29
N LYS A 740 -23.57 14.19 18.77
CA LYS A 740 -24.93 14.53 18.33
C LYS A 740 -25.26 15.90 18.90
#